data_AF-A0A6I6F8A6-F1
#
_entry.id   AF-A0A6I6F8A6-F1
#
_cell.length_a   1.000
_cell.length_b   1.000
_cell.length_c   1.000
_cell.angle_alpha   90.00
_cell.angle_beta   90.00
_cell.angle_gamma   90.00
#
_symmetry.space_group_name_H-M   'P 1'
#
loop_
_entity.id
_entity.type
_entity.pdbx_description
1 polymer ?
#
loop_
_entity_poly.entity_id
_entity_poly.type
_entity_poly.pdbx_seq_one_letter_code
_entity_poly.pdbx_strand_id
1 'polypeptide(L)'
;MSWIKRFVMFSVAALFIVIGLSPKVLAVTYKDIGQKLGQETNKVWNIKFNNEVDPSSINTTNIVVLDDKNVEVKIKVECKDSKTVSVSPIYSYQPGKTYTLIVKEGVKSKLGGKINLPTRMVFTTKALEGRVVALDAGRAGNDIGYEVGPTGVKGKDINLYVALRAGEILKANGVQVIYTRTTDNVSWSPEESIAARSKIVNDAKANVLVSIHCNSASTTATGSETYYLQGNDNSKNLASYVQEELYNRTKLPNRGIKESTLKTLSGVSATGVYVDLGFITNPTEEKILNSEVFKNNSAEAIASAVLKYLNIKEQAYIKSIPDKTVLLYKNEKYTLPTTVDALMSDNITSKVAVNWDKSYVDTSTEGTYYYKGTVTGYSGAASLKVVVSSQTEPGTSTDTIKSINNITVNLTEGDTYSLPTKVDAINTLGAKVQVNVIWDKSSVDTSKVGTVTLVGRVENYSNPVVLTIVISPKPTIKYKVALDAGHGGTDPGAIGPNGIKEKDITLAVTLKLGAILEKQGIEVVYTRTNDTAAWLNSSETRLKTRVDIANNANVDYFVSIHANSVDGSPTTSGIETYYYRETTSGIPLATNIQSELISKLGAKDRGIKSSGLYVVKYTNAPAVLVELEFISNPQKEAMLNDPVYQQKYAEAIASGIIKTIGK
;
A
#
# COMPACT_ATOMS: atom_id res chain seq x y z
N MET A 1 -107.62 2.84 20.61
CA MET A 1 -107.76 3.84 19.52
C MET A 1 -106.76 4.97 19.80
N SER A 2 -106.06 5.45 18.75
CA SER A 2 -105.01 6.51 18.70
C SER A 2 -103.73 6.27 19.53
N TRP A 3 -102.64 5.78 18.94
CA TRP A 3 -101.59 6.44 18.13
C TRP A 3 -100.62 7.34 18.92
N ILE A 4 -99.38 6.84 18.99
CA ILE A 4 -98.21 7.32 19.72
C ILE A 4 -97.18 7.77 18.66
N LYS A 5 -96.45 8.87 18.86
CA LYS A 5 -94.97 8.90 18.95
C LYS A 5 -94.37 10.32 18.90
N ARG A 6 -93.40 10.47 19.81
CA ARG A 6 -92.46 11.54 20.12
C ARG A 6 -91.76 12.15 18.89
N PHE A 7 -91.57 13.47 18.90
CA PHE A 7 -90.61 14.18 18.05
C PHE A 7 -89.29 14.39 18.82
N VAL A 8 -88.17 14.02 18.20
CA VAL A 8 -86.80 14.25 18.67
C VAL A 8 -86.08 15.09 17.61
N MET A 9 -85.35 16.11 18.05
CA MET A 9 -84.49 16.99 17.24
C MET A 9 -83.47 16.20 16.41
N PHE A 10 -83.21 16.67 15.18
CA PHE A 10 -81.88 16.54 14.56
C PHE A 10 -81.52 17.80 13.77
N SER A 11 -80.34 18.31 14.08
CA SER A 11 -79.68 19.48 13.50
C SER A 11 -79.19 19.18 12.08
N VAL A 12 -79.45 20.08 11.12
CA VAL A 12 -78.88 20.03 9.77
C VAL A 12 -77.71 21.01 9.69
N ALA A 13 -76.50 20.49 9.59
CA ALA A 13 -75.29 21.25 9.28
C ALA A 13 -75.18 21.44 7.76
N ALA A 14 -75.04 22.69 7.32
CA ALA A 14 -74.84 23.03 5.91
C ALA A 14 -73.42 22.68 5.46
N LEU A 15 -73.31 21.77 4.48
CA LEU A 15 -72.06 21.34 3.86
C LEU A 15 -71.68 22.31 2.73
N PHE A 16 -70.79 23.26 2.99
CA PHE A 16 -70.13 24.02 1.92
C PHE A 16 -69.05 23.13 1.29
N ILE A 17 -69.34 22.59 0.10
CA ILE A 17 -68.33 21.95 -0.76
C ILE A 17 -67.46 23.07 -1.34
N VAL A 18 -66.38 23.41 -0.64
CA VAL A 18 -65.26 24.15 -1.23
C VAL A 18 -64.54 23.15 -2.14
N ILE A 19 -64.75 23.25 -3.45
CA ILE A 19 -63.88 22.62 -4.44
C ILE A 19 -62.53 23.33 -4.30
N GLY A 20 -61.68 22.80 -3.41
CA GLY A 20 -60.31 23.27 -3.24
C GLY A 20 -59.54 22.97 -4.52
N LEU A 21 -59.45 23.94 -5.42
CA LEU A 21 -58.47 23.92 -6.50
C LEU A 21 -57.09 23.90 -5.84
N SER A 22 -56.44 22.73 -5.79
CA SER A 22 -55.06 22.64 -5.33
C SER A 22 -54.20 23.56 -6.20
N PRO A 23 -53.50 24.55 -5.63
CA PRO A 23 -52.75 25.51 -6.43
C PRO A 23 -51.63 24.81 -7.21
N LYS A 24 -51.62 24.99 -8.53
CA LYS A 24 -50.68 24.37 -9.47
C LYS A 24 -49.25 24.82 -9.18
N VAL A 25 -48.30 23.88 -9.20
CA VAL A 25 -46.87 24.19 -9.15
C VAL A 25 -46.33 24.41 -10.55
N LEU A 26 -45.58 25.49 -10.72
CA LEU A 26 -44.84 25.83 -11.92
C LEU A 26 -43.41 26.14 -11.50
N ALA A 27 -42.44 25.67 -12.28
CA ALA A 27 -41.05 26.12 -12.16
C ALA A 27 -40.92 27.47 -12.90
N VAL A 28 -41.03 28.57 -12.15
CA VAL A 28 -41.23 29.94 -12.66
C VAL A 28 -39.98 30.51 -13.30
N THR A 29 -38.79 30.12 -12.84
CA THR A 29 -37.51 30.54 -13.45
C THR A 29 -37.29 30.03 -14.88
N TYR A 30 -38.22 29.25 -15.43
CA TYR A 30 -38.10 28.62 -16.74
C TYR A 30 -39.14 29.03 -17.77
N LYS A 31 -40.11 29.86 -17.42
CA LYS A 31 -41.15 30.24 -18.39
C LYS A 31 -40.63 31.19 -19.49
N ASP A 32 -39.39 31.69 -19.41
CA ASP A 32 -38.94 32.77 -20.30
C ASP A 32 -37.42 32.86 -20.54
N ILE A 33 -36.71 31.75 -20.75
CA ILE A 33 -35.32 31.89 -21.21
C ILE A 33 -34.92 30.74 -22.12
N GLY A 34 -34.55 31.07 -23.36
CA GLY A 34 -33.98 30.14 -24.34
C GLY A 34 -32.68 29.51 -23.87
N GLN A 35 -31.95 28.88 -24.80
CA GLN A 35 -30.72 28.15 -24.51
C GLN A 35 -29.70 29.01 -23.74
N LYS A 36 -29.15 28.45 -22.66
CA LYS A 36 -28.09 29.10 -21.86
C LYS A 36 -26.72 28.66 -22.32
N LEU A 37 -26.03 29.49 -23.10
CA LEU A 37 -24.73 29.15 -23.67
C LEU A 37 -23.57 29.40 -22.70
N GLY A 38 -22.48 28.66 -22.85
CA GLY A 38 -21.17 28.98 -22.26
C GLY A 38 -21.12 28.96 -20.72
N GLN A 39 -21.91 28.10 -20.08
CA GLN A 39 -21.94 27.99 -18.62
C GLN A 39 -20.70 27.31 -18.05
N GLU A 40 -20.29 27.67 -16.84
CA GLU A 40 -19.21 26.96 -16.15
C GLU A 40 -19.55 25.47 -15.97
N THR A 41 -18.55 24.60 -16.02
CA THR A 41 -18.77 23.15 -15.93
C THR A 41 -19.31 22.72 -14.55
N ASN A 42 -19.03 23.49 -13.50
CA ASN A 42 -19.55 23.28 -12.15
C ASN A 42 -20.86 24.05 -11.86
N LYS A 43 -21.56 24.51 -12.91
CA LYS A 43 -22.75 25.36 -12.77
C LYS A 43 -23.80 24.73 -11.86
N VAL A 44 -24.20 25.48 -10.83
CA VAL A 44 -25.38 25.18 -10.02
C VAL A 44 -26.58 25.96 -10.53
N TRP A 45 -27.68 25.25 -10.77
CA TRP A 45 -28.95 25.81 -11.20
C TRP A 45 -29.87 26.00 -10.00
N ASN A 46 -30.41 27.20 -9.80
CA ASN A 46 -31.42 27.44 -8.77
C ASN A 46 -32.79 27.59 -9.43
N ILE A 47 -33.64 26.60 -9.22
CA ILE A 47 -34.99 26.51 -9.75
C ILE A 47 -35.95 27.17 -8.77
N LYS A 48 -36.59 28.27 -9.15
CA LYS A 48 -37.67 28.87 -8.36
C LYS A 48 -39.02 28.36 -8.81
N PHE A 49 -39.87 28.05 -7.85
CA PHE A 49 -41.25 27.62 -8.03
C PHE A 49 -42.22 28.73 -7.58
N ASN A 50 -43.42 28.79 -8.17
CA ASN A 50 -44.45 29.80 -7.82
C ASN A 50 -45.03 29.54 -6.42
N ASN A 51 -45.09 28.27 -6.02
CA ASN A 51 -45.66 27.78 -4.78
C ASN A 51 -44.62 27.01 -3.98
N GLU A 52 -44.88 26.83 -2.68
CA GLU A 52 -44.00 26.02 -1.84
C GLU A 52 -43.97 24.57 -2.32
N VAL A 53 -42.78 24.03 -2.52
CA VAL A 53 -42.58 22.65 -2.97
C VAL A 53 -42.67 21.68 -1.80
N ASP A 54 -43.21 20.49 -2.06
CA ASP A 54 -43.14 19.36 -1.15
C ASP A 54 -41.73 18.76 -1.24
N PRO A 55 -40.91 18.82 -0.17
CA PRO A 55 -39.53 18.33 -0.19
C PRO A 55 -39.43 16.84 -0.55
N SER A 56 -40.44 16.03 -0.22
CA SER A 56 -40.43 14.59 -0.54
C SER A 56 -40.53 14.30 -2.04
N SER A 57 -41.05 15.27 -2.81
CA SER A 57 -41.15 15.19 -4.27
C SER A 57 -39.87 15.65 -5.00
N ILE A 58 -38.90 16.24 -4.27
CA ILE A 58 -37.65 16.75 -4.82
C ILE A 58 -36.58 15.65 -4.75
N ASN A 59 -36.37 14.98 -5.88
CA ASN A 59 -35.44 13.88 -6.01
C ASN A 59 -34.95 13.77 -7.46
N THR A 60 -33.93 12.93 -7.69
CA THR A 60 -33.31 12.72 -9.00
C THR A 60 -34.19 11.96 -9.99
N THR A 61 -35.32 11.39 -9.57
CA THR A 61 -36.30 10.80 -10.50
C THR A 61 -37.12 11.90 -11.17
N ASN A 62 -37.49 12.94 -10.38
CA ASN A 62 -38.36 14.03 -10.79
C ASN A 62 -37.62 15.24 -11.37
N ILE A 63 -36.35 15.42 -11.05
CA ILE A 63 -35.48 16.45 -11.61
C ILE A 63 -34.25 15.75 -12.16
N VAL A 64 -33.98 15.88 -13.46
CA VAL A 64 -32.86 15.21 -14.14
C VAL A 64 -32.09 16.20 -14.99
N VAL A 65 -30.83 15.88 -15.29
CA VAL A 65 -30.06 16.53 -16.36
C VAL A 65 -29.64 15.46 -17.34
N LEU A 66 -29.88 15.68 -18.63
CA LEU A 66 -29.47 14.78 -19.71
C LEU A 66 -28.29 15.39 -20.48
N ASP A 67 -27.36 14.56 -20.94
CA ASP A 67 -26.30 14.97 -21.86
C ASP A 67 -26.78 15.07 -23.32
N ASP A 68 -25.85 15.34 -24.25
CA ASP A 68 -26.10 15.47 -25.68
C ASP A 68 -26.56 14.15 -26.35
N LYS A 69 -26.44 13.02 -25.65
CA LYS A 69 -26.88 11.69 -26.07
C LYS A 69 -28.13 11.20 -25.31
N ASN A 70 -28.79 12.09 -24.56
CA ASN A 70 -29.93 11.78 -23.70
C ASN A 70 -29.64 10.82 -22.53
N VAL A 71 -28.38 10.72 -22.09
CA VAL A 71 -27.99 9.94 -20.91
C VAL A 71 -28.09 10.81 -19.65
N GLU A 72 -28.65 10.27 -18.56
CA GLU A 72 -28.77 11.00 -17.30
C GLU A 72 -27.40 11.30 -16.67
N VAL A 73 -27.14 12.58 -16.41
CA VAL A 73 -26.02 13.09 -15.64
C VAL A 73 -26.35 12.98 -14.16
N LYS A 74 -25.42 12.46 -13.37
CA LYS A 74 -25.57 12.41 -11.91
C LYS A 74 -25.59 13.82 -11.32
N ILE A 75 -26.66 14.14 -10.61
CA ILE A 75 -26.89 15.45 -10.00
C ILE A 75 -27.28 15.30 -8.54
N LYS A 76 -27.04 16.36 -7.76
CA LYS A 76 -27.58 16.58 -6.43
C LYS A 76 -28.71 17.58 -6.55
N VAL A 77 -29.83 17.30 -5.88
CA VAL A 77 -30.99 18.20 -5.82
C VAL A 77 -31.32 18.50 -4.37
N GLU A 78 -31.43 19.78 -4.02
CA GLU A 78 -31.64 20.22 -2.64
C GLU A 78 -32.60 21.39 -2.59
N CYS A 79 -33.53 21.39 -1.62
CA CYS A 79 -34.33 22.58 -1.35
C CYS A 79 -33.44 23.60 -0.63
N LYS A 80 -33.16 24.75 -1.27
CA LYS A 80 -32.49 25.88 -0.62
C LYS A 80 -33.42 26.63 0.32
N ASP A 81 -34.68 26.75 -0.07
CA ASP A 81 -35.75 27.36 0.71
C ASP A 81 -37.10 26.72 0.28
N SER A 82 -38.21 27.21 0.82
CA SER A 82 -39.53 26.61 0.55
C SER A 82 -39.98 26.70 -0.92
N LYS A 83 -39.35 27.54 -1.75
CA LYS A 83 -39.69 27.74 -3.16
C LYS A 83 -38.51 27.60 -4.13
N THR A 84 -37.30 27.33 -3.64
CA THR A 84 -36.09 27.24 -4.46
C THR A 84 -35.43 25.88 -4.30
N VAL A 85 -35.19 25.18 -5.42
CA VAL A 85 -34.42 23.95 -5.46
C VAL A 85 -33.11 24.18 -6.21
N SER A 86 -31.98 23.92 -5.58
CA SER A 86 -30.69 23.88 -6.26
C SER A 86 -30.46 22.52 -6.90
N VAL A 87 -30.00 22.54 -8.15
CA VAL A 87 -29.53 21.39 -8.91
C VAL A 87 -28.07 21.64 -9.23
N SER A 88 -27.19 20.85 -8.64
CA SER A 88 -25.75 20.88 -8.92
C SER A 88 -25.33 19.53 -9.49
N PRO A 89 -24.42 19.48 -10.45
CA PRO A 89 -23.96 18.20 -10.91
C PRO A 89 -23.04 17.58 -9.84
N ILE A 90 -23.12 16.25 -9.65
CA ILE A 90 -22.24 15.54 -8.72
C ILE A 90 -20.80 15.58 -9.25
N TYR A 91 -20.66 15.47 -10.57
CA TYR A 91 -19.42 15.68 -11.31
C TYR A 91 -19.61 16.87 -12.24
N SER A 92 -18.62 17.72 -12.46
CA SER A 92 -18.79 18.85 -13.36
C SER A 92 -19.19 18.38 -14.75
N TYR A 93 -20.07 19.12 -15.40
CA TYR A 93 -20.46 18.91 -16.78
C TYR A 93 -19.23 18.88 -17.69
N GLN A 94 -19.26 18.10 -18.75
CA GLN A 94 -18.18 18.10 -19.75
C GLN A 94 -18.14 19.46 -20.43
N PRO A 95 -16.97 20.06 -20.65
CA PRO A 95 -16.84 21.33 -21.34
C PRO A 95 -17.25 21.27 -22.81
N GLY A 96 -17.78 22.38 -23.34
CA GLY A 96 -18.23 22.49 -24.72
C GLY A 96 -19.40 21.57 -25.09
N LYS A 97 -20.03 20.92 -24.11
CA LYS A 97 -21.15 20.00 -24.33
C LYS A 97 -22.49 20.68 -24.06
N THR A 98 -23.52 20.10 -24.68
CA THR A 98 -24.91 20.52 -24.50
C THR A 98 -25.60 19.58 -23.52
N TYR A 99 -26.40 20.15 -22.64
CA TYR A 99 -27.16 19.45 -21.62
C TYR A 99 -28.60 19.94 -21.59
N THR A 100 -29.51 19.09 -21.14
CA THR A 100 -30.92 19.44 -20.91
C THR A 100 -31.30 19.17 -19.46
N LEU A 101 -31.56 20.22 -18.68
CA LEU A 101 -32.17 20.10 -17.36
C LEU A 101 -33.68 19.95 -17.53
N ILE A 102 -34.28 18.97 -16.83
CA ILE A 102 -35.71 18.65 -16.92
C ILE A 102 -36.29 18.56 -15.52
N VAL A 103 -37.37 19.32 -15.28
CA VAL A 103 -38.25 19.16 -14.11
C VAL A 103 -39.50 18.42 -14.59
N LYS A 104 -39.69 17.17 -14.16
CA LYS A 104 -40.79 16.29 -14.57
C LYS A 104 -42.07 16.58 -13.75
N GLU A 105 -43.19 16.01 -14.18
CA GLU A 105 -44.53 16.17 -13.58
C GLU A 105 -44.64 15.67 -12.12
N GLY A 106 -43.68 14.87 -11.67
CA GLY A 106 -43.67 14.31 -10.31
C GLY A 106 -43.36 15.30 -9.19
N VAL A 107 -42.86 16.50 -9.49
CA VAL A 107 -42.66 17.58 -8.50
C VAL A 107 -44.01 18.16 -8.06
N LYS A 108 -44.21 18.29 -6.74
CA LYS A 108 -45.50 18.70 -6.13
C LYS A 108 -45.36 19.95 -5.26
N SER A 109 -46.46 20.67 -5.03
CA SER A 109 -46.55 21.63 -3.94
C SER A 109 -46.80 20.91 -2.63
N LYS A 110 -46.53 21.59 -1.51
CA LYS A 110 -47.02 21.17 -0.20
C LYS A 110 -48.54 20.96 -0.15
N LEU A 111 -49.30 21.64 -1.00
CA LEU A 111 -50.76 21.51 -1.11
C LEU A 111 -51.20 20.42 -2.11
N GLY A 112 -50.26 19.60 -2.60
CA GLY A 112 -50.53 18.42 -3.43
C GLY A 112 -50.68 18.69 -4.94
N GLY A 113 -50.67 19.95 -5.37
CA GLY A 113 -50.73 20.32 -6.78
C GLY A 113 -49.44 19.91 -7.52
N LYS A 114 -49.56 19.33 -8.72
CA LYS A 114 -48.42 18.85 -9.52
C LYS A 114 -48.05 19.82 -10.64
N ILE A 115 -46.86 19.63 -11.19
CA ILE A 115 -46.49 20.22 -12.49
C ILE A 115 -47.30 19.52 -13.60
N ASN A 116 -47.96 20.31 -14.47
CA ASN A 116 -48.80 19.76 -15.54
C ASN A 116 -48.01 19.22 -16.74
N LEU A 117 -46.83 19.77 -17.03
CA LEU A 117 -45.98 19.36 -18.15
C LEU A 117 -44.50 19.49 -17.75
N PRO A 118 -43.62 18.56 -18.18
CA PRO A 118 -42.20 18.64 -17.89
C PRO A 118 -41.61 19.95 -18.40
N THR A 119 -40.91 20.66 -17.54
CA THR A 119 -40.23 21.91 -17.89
C THR A 119 -38.78 21.61 -18.25
N ARG A 120 -38.29 22.11 -19.37
CA ARG A 120 -36.94 21.82 -19.90
C ARG A 120 -36.13 23.09 -20.09
N MET A 121 -34.83 23.03 -19.84
CA MET A 121 -33.88 24.08 -20.17
C MET A 121 -32.63 23.45 -20.78
N VAL A 122 -32.30 23.87 -22.01
CA VAL A 122 -31.05 23.49 -22.67
C VAL A 122 -29.96 24.47 -22.26
N PHE A 123 -28.78 23.96 -21.91
CA PHE A 123 -27.60 24.78 -21.67
C PHE A 123 -26.36 24.16 -22.31
N THR A 124 -25.40 24.99 -22.69
CA THR A 124 -24.06 24.51 -23.09
C THR A 124 -23.05 24.95 -22.06
N THR A 125 -22.02 24.14 -21.87
CA THR A 125 -20.87 24.52 -21.05
C THR A 125 -19.85 25.27 -21.90
N LYS A 126 -19.08 26.13 -21.25
CA LYS A 126 -17.92 26.78 -21.88
C LYS A 126 -16.98 25.69 -22.37
N ALA A 127 -16.59 25.75 -23.65
CA ALA A 127 -15.50 24.92 -24.15
C ALA A 127 -14.23 25.30 -23.39
N LEU A 128 -13.41 24.32 -23.02
CA LEU A 128 -12.08 24.60 -22.47
C LEU A 128 -11.18 25.04 -23.63
N GLU A 129 -11.33 26.28 -24.09
CA GLU A 129 -10.36 26.89 -24.99
C GLU A 129 -8.98 26.81 -24.31
N GLY A 130 -8.02 26.14 -24.95
CA GLY A 130 -6.63 26.05 -24.51
C GLY A 130 -6.29 24.98 -23.47
N ARG A 131 -7.00 23.84 -23.38
CA ARG A 131 -6.69 22.75 -22.42
C ARG A 131 -6.64 21.35 -23.04
N VAL A 132 -5.92 21.20 -24.15
CA VAL A 132 -5.58 19.91 -24.75
C VAL A 132 -4.31 19.39 -24.08
N VAL A 133 -4.39 18.23 -23.42
CA VAL A 133 -3.24 17.57 -22.80
C VAL A 133 -2.86 16.35 -23.62
N ALA A 134 -1.62 16.31 -24.09
CA ALA A 134 -1.04 15.12 -24.67
C ALA A 134 -0.37 14.27 -23.59
N LEU A 135 -0.78 13.01 -23.48
CA LEU A 135 -0.10 12.00 -22.68
C LEU A 135 0.68 11.08 -23.61
N ASP A 136 2.00 11.12 -23.48
CA ASP A 136 2.91 10.32 -24.27
C ASP A 136 3.41 9.13 -23.45
N ALA A 137 2.95 7.93 -23.79
CA ALA A 137 3.48 6.70 -23.20
C ALA A 137 4.78 6.34 -23.92
N GLY A 138 5.91 6.54 -23.24
CA GLY A 138 7.24 6.26 -23.76
C GLY A 138 7.40 4.84 -24.29
N ARG A 139 8.20 4.71 -25.37
CA ARG A 139 8.49 3.44 -26.08
C ARG A 139 7.24 2.80 -26.70
N ALA A 140 7.38 1.86 -27.63
CA ALA A 140 6.25 1.12 -28.22
C ALA A 140 6.72 -0.02 -29.14
N GLY A 141 5.90 -1.05 -29.32
CA GLY A 141 6.17 -2.12 -30.29
C GLY A 141 7.52 -2.78 -30.03
N ASN A 142 8.39 -2.82 -31.04
CA ASN A 142 9.73 -3.41 -30.91
C ASN A 142 10.76 -2.48 -30.25
N ASP A 143 10.46 -1.19 -30.08
CA ASP A 143 11.29 -0.26 -29.30
C ASP A 143 11.04 -0.50 -27.82
N ILE A 144 11.88 -1.31 -27.19
CA ILE A 144 11.89 -1.55 -25.74
C ILE A 144 13.02 -0.77 -25.02
N GLY A 145 13.89 -0.11 -25.78
CA GLY A 145 15.08 0.57 -25.25
C GLY A 145 15.92 -0.32 -24.32
N TYR A 146 16.41 0.27 -23.23
CA TYR A 146 17.05 -0.42 -22.11
C TYR A 146 16.10 -0.61 -20.91
N GLU A 147 14.80 -0.37 -21.12
CA GLU A 147 13.77 -0.36 -20.07
C GLU A 147 13.21 -1.77 -19.84
N VAL A 148 14.09 -2.74 -19.59
CA VAL A 148 13.72 -4.12 -19.27
C VAL A 148 14.32 -4.47 -17.93
N GLY A 149 13.45 -4.80 -16.98
CA GLY A 149 13.86 -5.19 -15.63
C GLY A 149 14.46 -6.59 -15.57
N PRO A 150 15.16 -6.94 -14.47
CA PRO A 150 15.84 -8.23 -14.32
C PRO A 150 14.90 -9.44 -14.35
N THR A 151 13.60 -9.28 -14.12
CA THR A 151 12.59 -10.35 -14.28
C THR A 151 11.88 -10.34 -15.63
N GLY A 152 12.27 -9.43 -16.54
CA GLY A 152 11.71 -9.30 -17.88
C GLY A 152 10.51 -8.34 -17.98
N VAL A 153 10.20 -7.61 -16.91
CA VAL A 153 9.16 -6.57 -16.96
C VAL A 153 9.61 -5.45 -17.90
N LYS A 154 8.72 -4.99 -18.79
CA LYS A 154 9.03 -3.97 -19.79
C LYS A 154 8.45 -2.62 -19.36
N GLY A 155 9.30 -1.59 -19.34
CA GLY A 155 8.92 -0.23 -18.96
C GLY A 155 7.80 0.33 -19.83
N LYS A 156 7.80 0.03 -21.13
CA LYS A 156 6.75 0.46 -22.07
C LYS A 156 5.31 0.07 -21.65
N ASP A 157 5.15 -1.04 -20.94
CA ASP A 157 3.84 -1.53 -20.49
C ASP A 157 3.38 -0.74 -19.25
N ILE A 158 4.32 -0.41 -18.37
CA ILE A 158 4.11 0.47 -17.22
C ILE A 158 3.78 1.89 -17.69
N ASN A 159 4.56 2.43 -18.63
CA ASN A 159 4.36 3.75 -19.24
C ASN A 159 2.94 3.86 -19.84
N LEU A 160 2.51 2.83 -20.58
CA LEU A 160 1.18 2.80 -21.19
C LEU A 160 0.07 2.78 -20.14
N TYR A 161 0.18 1.93 -19.12
CA TYR A 161 -0.81 1.86 -18.05
C TYR A 161 -0.98 3.22 -17.37
N VAL A 162 0.14 3.83 -16.97
CA VAL A 162 0.14 5.11 -16.24
C VAL A 162 -0.45 6.23 -17.11
N ALA A 163 -0.08 6.28 -18.40
CA ALA A 163 -0.64 7.26 -19.34
C ALA A 163 -2.16 7.10 -19.49
N LEU A 164 -2.64 5.89 -19.77
CA LEU A 164 -4.07 5.62 -19.94
C LEU A 164 -4.86 6.03 -18.69
N ARG A 165 -4.40 5.60 -17.51
CA ARG A 165 -5.06 5.90 -16.23
C ARG A 165 -5.04 7.39 -15.90
N ALA A 166 -3.92 8.09 -16.10
CA ALA A 166 -3.86 9.54 -15.89
C ALA A 166 -4.84 10.26 -16.83
N GLY A 167 -4.95 9.79 -18.07
CA GLY A 167 -5.88 10.36 -19.05
C GLY A 167 -7.35 10.13 -18.72
N GLU A 168 -7.71 9.02 -18.06
CA GLU A 168 -9.08 8.84 -17.53
C GLU A 168 -9.42 9.90 -16.47
N ILE A 169 -8.51 10.13 -15.52
CA ILE A 169 -8.69 11.13 -14.46
C ILE A 169 -8.81 12.52 -15.07
N LEU A 170 -7.96 12.87 -16.03
CA LEU A 170 -8.01 14.14 -16.74
C LEU A 170 -9.32 14.32 -17.53
N LYS A 171 -9.75 13.30 -18.29
CA LYS A 171 -11.04 13.33 -19.02
C LYS A 171 -12.23 13.49 -18.08
N ALA A 172 -12.22 12.81 -16.93
CA ALA A 172 -13.24 12.96 -15.90
C ALA A 172 -13.31 14.39 -15.33
N ASN A 173 -12.18 15.10 -15.36
CA ASN A 173 -12.06 16.51 -14.99
C ASN A 173 -12.28 17.48 -16.18
N GLY A 174 -12.83 16.98 -17.28
CA GLY A 174 -13.18 17.76 -18.46
C GLY A 174 -12.01 18.07 -19.40
N VAL A 175 -10.80 17.59 -19.12
CA VAL A 175 -9.63 17.83 -19.97
C VAL A 175 -9.75 17.02 -21.26
N GLN A 176 -9.48 17.65 -22.40
CA GLN A 176 -9.33 16.93 -23.66
C GLN A 176 -7.97 16.23 -23.67
N VAL A 177 -7.98 14.90 -23.65
CA VAL A 177 -6.76 14.10 -23.63
C VAL A 177 -6.49 13.50 -25.00
N ILE A 178 -5.27 13.71 -25.48
CA ILE A 178 -4.70 13.10 -26.67
C ILE A 178 -3.63 12.12 -26.22
N TYR A 179 -3.66 10.89 -26.72
CA TYR A 179 -2.59 9.93 -26.46
C TYR A 179 -1.72 9.82 -27.69
N THR A 180 -0.40 9.77 -27.52
CA THR A 180 0.48 9.38 -28.63
C THR A 180 0.21 7.93 -29.03
N ARG A 181 -0.08 7.05 -28.06
CA ARG A 181 -0.55 5.68 -28.29
C ARG A 181 -1.49 5.21 -27.19
N THR A 182 -2.40 4.31 -27.54
CA THR A 182 -3.32 3.62 -26.59
C THR A 182 -3.10 2.12 -26.54
N THR A 183 -2.26 1.58 -27.41
CA THR A 183 -1.87 0.16 -27.45
C THR A 183 -0.37 0.05 -27.68
N ASP A 184 0.16 -1.17 -27.65
CA ASP A 184 1.56 -1.45 -28.01
C ASP A 184 1.78 -1.53 -29.53
N ASN A 185 0.70 -1.67 -30.30
CA ASN A 185 0.75 -1.71 -31.76
C ASN A 185 0.74 -0.28 -32.31
N VAL A 186 1.85 0.14 -32.89
CA VAL A 186 2.06 1.49 -33.45
C VAL A 186 2.45 1.42 -34.93
N SER A 187 2.18 2.49 -35.67
CA SER A 187 2.42 2.55 -37.13
C SER A 187 3.77 3.13 -37.52
N TRP A 188 4.60 3.55 -36.56
CA TRP A 188 5.92 4.14 -36.80
C TRP A 188 7.04 3.18 -36.40
N SER A 189 8.20 3.29 -37.04
CA SER A 189 9.41 2.56 -36.64
C SER A 189 10.05 3.14 -35.38
N PRO A 190 10.97 2.42 -34.71
CA PRO A 190 11.78 2.95 -33.63
C PRO A 190 12.54 4.24 -33.99
N GLU A 191 13.01 4.38 -35.22
CA GLU A 191 13.77 5.55 -35.70
C GLU A 191 12.87 6.77 -35.93
N GLU A 192 11.63 6.55 -36.37
CA GLU A 192 10.63 7.60 -36.62
C GLU A 192 9.83 7.98 -35.36
N SER A 193 9.96 7.18 -34.31
CA SER A 193 9.20 7.18 -33.06
C SER A 193 9.02 8.58 -32.46
N ILE A 194 10.10 9.36 -32.34
CA ILE A 194 10.05 10.72 -31.78
C ILE A 194 9.29 11.67 -32.71
N ALA A 195 9.57 11.65 -34.02
CA ALA A 195 8.93 12.53 -34.98
C ALA A 195 7.42 12.26 -35.09
N ALA A 196 7.01 10.99 -35.09
CA ALA A 196 5.62 10.58 -35.11
C ALA A 196 4.87 11.08 -33.87
N ARG A 197 5.44 10.88 -32.67
CA ARG A 197 4.87 11.39 -31.42
C ARG A 197 4.74 12.90 -31.41
N SER A 198 5.81 13.63 -31.75
CA SER A 198 5.79 15.09 -31.80
C SER A 198 4.73 15.61 -32.78
N LYS A 199 4.57 14.95 -33.94
CA LYS A 199 3.54 15.29 -34.91
C LYS A 199 2.13 15.14 -34.33
N ILE A 200 1.82 14.04 -33.63
CA ILE A 200 0.51 13.84 -32.98
C ILE A 200 0.21 14.99 -32.01
N VAL A 201 1.20 15.36 -31.18
CA VAL A 201 1.07 16.42 -30.17
C VAL A 201 0.82 17.78 -30.83
N ASN A 202 1.58 18.11 -31.87
CA ASN A 202 1.51 19.39 -32.57
C ASN A 202 0.24 19.51 -33.44
N ASP A 203 -0.14 18.46 -34.16
CA ASP A 203 -1.37 18.43 -34.97
C ASP A 203 -2.62 18.62 -34.09
N ALA A 204 -2.59 18.02 -32.90
CA ALA A 204 -3.65 18.20 -31.91
C ALA A 204 -3.61 19.58 -31.21
N LYS A 205 -2.59 20.39 -31.47
CA LYS A 205 -2.35 21.69 -30.83
C LYS A 205 -2.38 21.60 -29.32
N ALA A 206 -1.72 20.57 -28.77
CA ALA A 206 -1.67 20.35 -27.33
C ALA A 206 -1.04 21.53 -26.60
N ASN A 207 -1.61 21.88 -25.45
CA ASN A 207 -1.10 22.92 -24.55
C ASN A 207 -0.04 22.37 -23.60
N VAL A 208 -0.26 21.13 -23.15
CA VAL A 208 0.63 20.41 -22.23
C VAL A 208 1.00 19.06 -22.85
N LEU A 209 2.26 18.68 -22.70
CA LEU A 209 2.75 17.33 -22.97
C LEU A 209 3.30 16.74 -21.67
N VAL A 210 2.86 15.54 -21.32
CA VAL A 210 3.52 14.71 -20.30
C VAL A 210 4.00 13.42 -20.97
N SER A 211 5.31 13.28 -21.10
CA SER A 211 5.97 12.09 -21.64
C SER A 211 6.41 11.19 -20.49
N ILE A 212 5.87 9.99 -20.40
CA ILE A 212 5.96 9.09 -19.24
C ILE A 212 6.87 7.90 -19.57
N HIS A 213 7.91 7.69 -18.78
CA HIS A 213 8.95 6.68 -18.98
C HIS A 213 9.34 5.97 -17.69
N CYS A 214 9.91 4.78 -17.83
CA CYS A 214 10.75 4.19 -16.80
C CYS A 214 12.20 4.53 -17.13
N ASN A 215 13.02 4.72 -16.11
CA ASN A 215 14.45 4.94 -16.27
C ASN A 215 15.21 3.60 -16.26
N SER A 216 16.44 3.61 -16.77
CA SER A 216 17.34 2.47 -16.83
C SER A 216 18.78 2.93 -16.60
N ALA A 217 19.41 2.40 -15.56
CA ALA A 217 20.81 2.67 -15.20
C ALA A 217 21.40 1.48 -14.42
N SER A 218 22.31 1.72 -13.48
CA SER A 218 22.84 0.66 -12.60
C SER A 218 21.74 -0.01 -11.79
N THR A 219 21.97 -1.26 -11.38
CA THR A 219 21.03 -2.05 -10.55
C THR A 219 20.81 -1.49 -9.14
N THR A 220 21.57 -0.45 -8.77
CA THR A 220 21.50 0.25 -7.48
C THR A 220 20.84 1.63 -7.57
N ALA A 221 20.63 2.16 -8.78
CA ALA A 221 19.95 3.44 -8.96
C ALA A 221 18.49 3.35 -8.51
N THR A 222 18.00 4.40 -7.87
CA THR A 222 16.63 4.49 -7.35
C THR A 222 16.09 5.92 -7.47
N GLY A 223 14.78 6.03 -7.51
CA GLY A 223 14.02 7.27 -7.43
C GLY A 223 13.44 7.78 -8.74
N SER A 224 12.49 8.70 -8.63
CA SER A 224 11.83 9.37 -9.75
C SER A 224 12.45 10.74 -10.04
N GLU A 225 12.40 11.16 -11.30
CA GLU A 225 12.89 12.46 -11.76
C GLU A 225 12.03 13.00 -12.91
N THR A 226 11.92 14.33 -12.98
CA THR A 226 11.14 15.01 -14.04
C THR A 226 12.00 16.02 -14.77
N TYR A 227 12.11 15.86 -16.08
CA TYR A 227 12.84 16.73 -16.97
C TYR A 227 11.93 17.79 -17.61
N TYR A 228 12.47 18.99 -17.80
CA TYR A 228 11.81 20.10 -18.50
C TYR A 228 12.73 20.69 -19.57
N LEU A 229 12.14 21.35 -20.56
CA LEU A 229 12.89 21.97 -21.67
C LEU A 229 13.73 23.16 -21.17
N GLN A 230 14.98 23.22 -21.62
CA GLN A 230 15.91 24.29 -21.29
C GLN A 230 15.33 25.69 -21.57
N GLY A 231 15.44 26.57 -20.58
CA GLY A 231 14.94 27.95 -20.67
C GLY A 231 13.42 28.12 -20.71
N ASN A 232 12.64 27.07 -20.43
CA ASN A 232 11.17 27.14 -20.44
C ASN A 232 10.59 27.10 -19.01
N ASP A 233 10.29 28.28 -18.45
CA ASP A 233 9.76 28.41 -17.08
C ASP A 233 8.39 27.74 -16.88
N ASN A 234 7.55 27.70 -17.93
CA ASN A 234 6.26 27.02 -17.87
C ASN A 234 6.46 25.50 -17.70
N SER A 235 7.38 24.91 -18.47
CA SER A 235 7.75 23.49 -18.35
C SER A 235 8.41 23.22 -17.00
N LYS A 236 9.24 24.13 -16.51
CA LYS A 236 9.85 24.02 -15.18
C LYS A 236 8.81 23.98 -14.06
N ASN A 237 7.81 24.86 -14.11
CA ASN A 237 6.73 24.91 -13.12
C ASN A 237 5.86 23.63 -13.15
N LEU A 238 5.49 23.18 -14.36
CA LEU A 238 4.79 21.90 -14.51
C LEU A 238 5.62 20.73 -13.96
N ALA A 239 6.92 20.69 -14.24
CA ALA A 239 7.82 19.66 -13.72
C ALA A 239 7.87 19.65 -12.19
N SER A 240 7.87 20.83 -11.56
CA SER A 240 7.81 20.94 -10.09
C SER A 240 6.54 20.30 -9.52
N TYR A 241 5.37 20.59 -10.09
CA TYR A 241 4.13 19.97 -9.63
C TYR A 241 4.12 18.45 -9.83
N VAL A 242 4.59 17.97 -10.99
CA VAL A 242 4.64 16.53 -11.28
C VAL A 242 5.59 15.82 -10.31
N GLN A 243 6.78 16.36 -10.09
CA GLN A 243 7.77 15.76 -9.21
C GLN A 243 7.31 15.74 -7.74
N GLU A 244 6.66 16.82 -7.28
CA GLU A 244 6.10 16.92 -5.93
C GLU A 244 5.00 15.88 -5.71
N GLU A 245 4.02 15.79 -6.61
CA GLU A 245 2.93 14.82 -6.51
C GLU A 245 3.44 13.37 -6.59
N LEU A 246 4.40 13.08 -7.48
CA LEU A 246 5.00 11.75 -7.59
C LEU A 246 5.66 11.33 -6.27
N TYR A 247 6.50 12.20 -5.70
CA TYR A 247 7.10 11.92 -4.40
C TYR A 247 6.05 11.70 -3.32
N ASN A 248 5.03 12.57 -3.26
CA ASN A 248 4.00 12.52 -2.23
C ASN A 248 3.17 11.24 -2.28
N ARG A 249 2.84 10.73 -3.48
CA ARG A 249 1.97 9.56 -3.64
C ARG A 249 2.71 8.23 -3.73
N THR A 250 3.88 8.20 -4.34
CA THR A 250 4.61 6.95 -4.59
C THR A 250 5.64 6.63 -3.51
N LYS A 251 6.12 7.65 -2.80
CA LYS A 251 7.20 7.55 -1.80
C LYS A 251 8.54 7.00 -2.35
N LEU A 252 8.72 6.94 -3.67
CA LEU A 252 10.05 6.68 -4.23
C LEU A 252 11.00 7.85 -3.93
N PRO A 253 12.32 7.61 -3.84
CA PRO A 253 13.30 8.68 -3.64
C PRO A 253 13.12 9.82 -4.66
N ASN A 254 13.03 11.06 -4.17
CA ASN A 254 12.84 12.24 -5.03
C ASN A 254 14.19 12.72 -5.55
N ARG A 255 14.44 12.56 -6.86
CA ARG A 255 15.69 13.00 -7.51
C ARG A 255 15.59 14.40 -8.10
N GLY A 256 14.47 15.08 -7.87
CA GLY A 256 14.22 16.46 -8.27
C GLY A 256 13.86 16.63 -9.74
N ILE A 257 13.82 17.90 -10.14
CA ILE A 257 13.59 18.31 -11.53
C ILE A 257 14.91 18.61 -12.23
N LYS A 258 14.99 18.33 -13.53
CA LYS A 258 16.21 18.52 -14.32
C LYS A 258 15.95 19.26 -15.63
N GLU A 259 16.85 20.17 -15.97
CA GLU A 259 16.80 20.85 -17.25
C GLU A 259 17.32 19.94 -18.38
N SER A 260 16.75 20.05 -19.58
CA SER A 260 17.04 19.13 -20.69
C SER A 260 16.79 19.73 -22.08
N THR A 261 17.42 19.14 -23.09
CA THR A 261 17.22 19.45 -24.52
C THR A 261 16.62 18.29 -25.31
N LEU A 262 16.06 17.29 -24.62
CA LEU A 262 15.46 16.08 -25.22
C LEU A 262 14.54 16.42 -26.40
N LYS A 263 14.71 15.71 -27.53
CA LYS A 263 13.91 15.92 -28.76
C LYS A 263 12.41 15.75 -28.54
N THR A 264 12.00 14.89 -27.60
CA THR A 264 10.59 14.74 -27.19
C THR A 264 10.00 16.06 -26.68
N LEU A 265 10.81 16.90 -26.02
CA LEU A 265 10.40 18.19 -25.47
C LEU A 265 10.61 19.32 -26.46
N SER A 266 11.76 19.38 -27.14
CA SER A 266 12.07 20.46 -28.10
C SER A 266 11.33 20.33 -29.44
N GLY A 267 10.81 19.13 -29.76
CA GLY A 267 10.06 18.87 -31.00
C GLY A 267 8.58 19.25 -30.95
N VAL A 268 8.07 19.78 -29.84
CA VAL A 268 6.66 20.14 -29.68
C VAL A 268 6.47 21.60 -29.29
N SER A 269 5.34 22.19 -29.68
CA SER A 269 4.95 23.55 -29.25
C SER A 269 4.30 23.58 -27.86
N ALA A 270 3.93 22.42 -27.31
CA ALA A 270 3.29 22.29 -26.00
C ALA A 270 4.27 22.59 -24.86
N THR A 271 3.75 23.02 -23.72
CA THR A 271 4.52 23.01 -22.46
C THR A 271 4.75 21.55 -22.05
N GLY A 272 5.96 21.05 -22.27
CA GLY A 272 6.29 19.64 -22.11
C GLY A 272 7.12 19.31 -20.88
N VAL A 273 6.85 18.15 -20.28
CA VAL A 273 7.72 17.50 -19.29
C VAL A 273 7.96 16.04 -19.67
N TYR A 274 9.13 15.52 -19.31
CA TYR A 274 9.51 14.12 -19.48
C TYR A 274 9.72 13.51 -18.08
N VAL A 275 8.93 12.51 -17.74
CA VAL A 275 8.82 11.95 -16.39
C VAL A 275 9.43 10.56 -16.38
N ASP A 276 10.45 10.38 -15.57
CA ASP A 276 10.98 9.07 -15.23
C ASP A 276 10.39 8.61 -13.90
N LEU A 277 9.57 7.56 -13.96
CA LEU A 277 8.83 7.03 -12.82
C LEU A 277 9.73 6.34 -11.77
N GLY A 278 10.87 5.80 -12.20
CA GLY A 278 11.84 5.05 -11.39
C GLY A 278 12.73 4.15 -12.27
N PHE A 279 13.71 3.49 -11.68
CA PHE A 279 14.72 2.68 -12.38
C PHE A 279 14.28 1.22 -12.51
N ILE A 280 13.79 0.82 -13.67
CA ILE A 280 13.32 -0.56 -13.89
C ILE A 280 14.45 -1.60 -13.81
N THR A 281 15.70 -1.18 -13.98
CA THR A 281 16.87 -2.05 -13.83
C THR A 281 17.22 -2.37 -12.38
N ASN A 282 16.67 -1.63 -11.41
CA ASN A 282 16.81 -1.94 -9.99
C ASN A 282 15.81 -3.06 -9.61
N PRO A 283 16.26 -4.22 -9.11
CA PRO A 283 15.36 -5.34 -8.81
C PRO A 283 14.28 -5.03 -7.76
N THR A 284 14.54 -4.10 -6.85
CA THR A 284 13.56 -3.66 -5.84
C THR A 284 12.55 -2.73 -6.48
N GLU A 285 12.99 -1.75 -7.27
CA GLU A 285 12.07 -0.85 -7.96
C GLU A 285 11.29 -1.54 -9.06
N GLU A 286 11.82 -2.53 -9.78
CA GLU A 286 11.06 -3.31 -10.77
C GLU A 286 9.76 -3.88 -10.15
N LYS A 287 9.86 -4.45 -8.95
CA LYS A 287 8.70 -4.97 -8.20
C LYS A 287 7.71 -3.87 -7.82
N ILE A 288 8.23 -2.72 -7.40
CA ILE A 288 7.42 -1.55 -7.01
C ILE A 288 6.72 -0.98 -8.24
N LEU A 289 7.48 -0.64 -9.29
CA LEU A 289 7.02 -0.06 -10.55
C LEU A 289 5.97 -0.94 -11.23
N ASN A 290 6.11 -2.27 -11.17
CA ASN A 290 5.14 -3.18 -11.76
C ASN A 290 3.87 -3.35 -10.91
N SER A 291 3.90 -2.96 -9.63
CA SER A 291 2.73 -3.09 -8.75
C SER A 291 1.58 -2.18 -9.18
N GLU A 292 0.36 -2.67 -9.02
CA GLU A 292 -0.84 -1.89 -9.35
C GLU A 292 -0.97 -0.62 -8.49
N VAL A 293 -0.58 -0.69 -7.22
CA VAL A 293 -0.58 0.46 -6.30
C VAL A 293 0.33 1.57 -6.82
N PHE A 294 1.57 1.26 -7.19
CA PHE A 294 2.50 2.27 -7.68
C PHE A 294 2.04 2.89 -8.99
N LYS A 295 1.57 2.07 -9.94
CA LYS A 295 1.10 2.56 -11.25
C LYS A 295 -0.10 3.49 -11.11
N ASN A 296 -1.05 3.15 -10.24
CA ASN A 296 -2.18 4.02 -9.94
C ASN A 296 -1.73 5.32 -9.25
N ASN A 297 -0.89 5.24 -8.21
CA ASN A 297 -0.39 6.43 -7.52
C ASN A 297 0.39 7.37 -8.46
N SER A 298 1.13 6.82 -9.42
CA SER A 298 1.85 7.59 -10.45
C SER A 298 0.90 8.27 -11.42
N ALA A 299 -0.13 7.56 -11.88
CA ALA A 299 -1.14 8.12 -12.78
C ALA A 299 -1.94 9.25 -12.12
N GLU A 300 -2.31 9.06 -10.85
CA GLU A 300 -2.96 10.09 -10.04
C GLU A 300 -2.03 11.29 -9.82
N ALA A 301 -0.76 11.07 -9.49
CA ALA A 301 0.21 12.15 -9.31
C ALA A 301 0.32 13.03 -10.57
N ILE A 302 0.47 12.40 -11.73
CA ILE A 302 0.54 13.10 -13.01
C ILE A 302 -0.74 13.86 -13.30
N ALA A 303 -1.90 13.24 -13.12
CA ALA A 303 -3.19 13.89 -13.35
C ALA A 303 -3.41 15.10 -12.43
N SER A 304 -3.20 14.94 -11.11
CA SER A 304 -3.32 16.02 -10.13
C SER A 304 -2.37 17.17 -10.41
N ALA A 305 -1.12 16.88 -10.78
CA ALA A 305 -0.13 17.91 -11.14
C ALA A 305 -0.55 18.70 -12.40
N VAL A 306 -1.06 18.02 -13.42
CA VAL A 306 -1.56 18.67 -14.64
C VAL A 306 -2.81 19.50 -14.34
N LEU A 307 -3.74 19.00 -13.52
CA LEU A 307 -4.93 19.76 -13.11
C LEU A 307 -4.54 21.01 -12.31
N LYS A 308 -3.59 20.88 -11.38
CA LYS A 308 -3.00 22.00 -10.61
C LYS A 308 -2.39 23.03 -11.54
N TYR A 309 -1.59 22.60 -12.52
CA TYR A 309 -0.98 23.47 -13.52
C TYR A 309 -2.03 24.21 -14.38
N LEU A 310 -3.10 23.53 -14.77
CA LEU A 310 -4.20 24.11 -15.56
C LEU A 310 -5.20 24.92 -14.72
N ASN A 311 -4.96 25.07 -13.41
CA ASN A 311 -5.86 25.69 -12.45
C ASN A 311 -7.28 25.10 -12.50
N ILE A 312 -7.37 23.78 -12.61
CA ILE A 312 -8.61 23.01 -12.55
C ILE A 312 -8.69 22.40 -11.16
N LYS A 313 -9.78 22.68 -10.43
CA LYS A 313 -10.06 22.00 -9.17
C LYS A 313 -10.37 20.53 -9.47
N GLU A 314 -9.52 19.65 -8.95
CA GLU A 314 -9.67 18.21 -9.09
C GLU A 314 -10.99 17.74 -8.46
N GLN A 315 -11.78 17.00 -9.23
CA GLN A 315 -12.99 16.34 -8.78
C GLN A 315 -12.65 14.99 -8.16
N ALA A 316 -13.45 14.59 -7.16
CA ALA A 316 -13.35 13.28 -6.56
C ALA A 316 -13.59 12.19 -7.61
N TYR A 317 -12.62 11.29 -7.77
CA TYR A 317 -12.70 10.12 -8.63
C TYR A 317 -12.69 8.85 -7.78
N ILE A 318 -13.07 7.71 -8.37
CA ILE A 318 -13.02 6.41 -7.68
C ILE A 318 -11.55 6.02 -7.50
N LYS A 319 -11.09 6.04 -6.24
CA LYS A 319 -9.74 5.65 -5.83
C LYS A 319 -9.62 4.13 -5.74
N SER A 320 -10.59 3.48 -5.11
CA SER A 320 -10.67 2.02 -5.06
C SER A 320 -12.09 1.54 -4.80
N ILE A 321 -12.37 0.29 -5.15
CA ILE A 321 -13.59 -0.42 -4.75
C ILE A 321 -13.13 -1.60 -3.90
N PRO A 322 -13.47 -1.63 -2.59
CA PRO A 322 -13.13 -2.75 -1.74
C PRO A 322 -13.80 -4.04 -2.22
N ASP A 323 -13.07 -5.15 -2.16
CA ASP A 323 -13.64 -6.47 -2.37
C ASP A 323 -14.71 -6.76 -1.34
N LYS A 324 -15.81 -7.36 -1.79
CA LYS A 324 -16.93 -7.74 -0.92
C LYS A 324 -17.08 -9.25 -0.88
N THR A 325 -17.22 -9.80 0.32
CA THR A 325 -17.56 -11.23 0.50
C THR A 325 -19.01 -11.38 0.98
N VAL A 326 -19.70 -12.36 0.43
CA VAL A 326 -21.06 -12.78 0.82
C VAL A 326 -21.01 -14.27 1.14
N LEU A 327 -21.57 -14.66 2.29
CA LEU A 327 -21.69 -16.05 2.71
C LEU A 327 -23.13 -16.50 2.52
N LEU A 328 -23.35 -17.60 1.80
CA LEU A 328 -24.66 -18.15 1.47
C LEU A 328 -24.73 -19.63 1.85
N TYR A 329 -25.91 -20.10 2.22
CA TYR A 329 -26.19 -21.53 2.28
C TYR A 329 -26.53 -22.08 0.90
N LYS A 330 -26.31 -23.38 0.72
CA LYS A 330 -26.75 -24.10 -0.49
C LYS A 330 -28.24 -23.85 -0.76
N ASN A 331 -28.57 -23.53 -2.01
CA ASN A 331 -29.90 -23.15 -2.52
C ASN A 331 -30.48 -21.82 -2.00
N GLU A 332 -29.73 -21.02 -1.24
CA GLU A 332 -30.19 -19.70 -0.81
C GLU A 332 -30.28 -18.74 -2.01
N LYS A 333 -31.37 -17.98 -2.11
CA LYS A 333 -31.53 -16.98 -3.16
C LYS A 333 -30.74 -15.73 -2.84
N TYR A 334 -29.93 -15.27 -3.79
CA TYR A 334 -29.18 -14.02 -3.68
C TYR A 334 -29.26 -13.21 -4.98
N THR A 335 -29.50 -11.91 -4.85
CA THR A 335 -29.54 -10.97 -5.98
C THR A 335 -28.27 -10.13 -5.96
N LEU A 336 -27.55 -10.09 -7.10
CA LEU A 336 -26.38 -9.25 -7.26
C LEU A 336 -26.73 -7.77 -7.01
N PRO A 337 -25.91 -7.03 -6.26
CA PRO A 337 -26.22 -5.64 -5.94
C PRO A 337 -26.06 -4.75 -7.18
N THR A 338 -26.96 -3.79 -7.39
CA THR A 338 -26.85 -2.83 -8.51
C THR A 338 -25.82 -1.72 -8.25
N THR A 339 -25.31 -1.62 -7.01
CA THR A 339 -24.27 -0.66 -6.60
C THR A 339 -23.24 -1.30 -5.66
N VAL A 340 -22.00 -0.81 -5.70
CA VAL A 340 -20.93 -1.15 -4.74
C VAL A 340 -20.45 0.10 -4.00
N ASP A 341 -19.85 -0.08 -2.82
CA ASP A 341 -19.18 0.98 -2.10
C ASP A 341 -17.81 1.24 -2.75
N ALA A 342 -17.50 2.50 -3.02
CA ALA A 342 -16.26 2.95 -3.63
C ALA A 342 -15.61 4.00 -2.73
N LEU A 343 -14.34 3.81 -2.41
CA LEU A 343 -13.52 4.83 -1.80
C LEU A 343 -13.15 5.86 -2.87
N MET A 344 -13.49 7.12 -2.62
CA MET A 344 -13.19 8.21 -3.52
C MET A 344 -11.82 8.83 -3.20
N SER A 345 -11.27 9.65 -4.08
CA SER A 345 -9.96 10.29 -3.91
C SER A 345 -9.88 11.30 -2.77
N ASP A 346 -11.03 11.81 -2.32
CA ASP A 346 -11.19 12.62 -1.10
C ASP A 346 -11.31 11.76 0.18
N ASN A 347 -11.14 10.44 0.06
CA ASN A 347 -11.32 9.44 1.11
C ASN A 347 -12.75 9.31 1.65
N ILE A 348 -13.75 9.79 0.93
CA ILE A 348 -15.16 9.57 1.24
C ILE A 348 -15.62 8.28 0.55
N THR A 349 -16.35 7.42 1.26
CA THR A 349 -16.99 6.24 0.65
C THR A 349 -18.32 6.64 0.00
N SER A 350 -18.51 6.29 -1.27
CA SER A 350 -19.72 6.57 -2.05
C SER A 350 -20.26 5.32 -2.73
N LYS A 351 -21.58 5.22 -2.92
CA LYS A 351 -22.19 4.12 -3.70
C LYS A 351 -22.13 4.41 -5.20
N VAL A 352 -21.55 3.48 -5.96
CA VAL A 352 -21.40 3.58 -7.42
C VAL A 352 -22.09 2.42 -8.11
N ALA A 353 -22.68 2.67 -9.28
CA ALA A 353 -23.36 1.65 -10.06
C ALA A 353 -22.34 0.62 -10.60
N VAL A 354 -22.72 -0.65 -10.58
CA VAL A 354 -21.90 -1.76 -11.06
C VAL A 354 -22.67 -2.60 -12.07
N ASN A 355 -22.00 -2.99 -13.14
CA ASN A 355 -22.52 -3.95 -14.11
C ASN A 355 -21.73 -5.25 -13.98
N TRP A 356 -22.35 -6.28 -13.42
CA TRP A 356 -21.73 -7.58 -13.21
C TRP A 356 -21.61 -8.38 -14.52
N ASP A 357 -20.56 -9.18 -14.61
CA ASP A 357 -20.29 -10.13 -15.69
C ASP A 357 -21.36 -11.23 -15.79
N LYS A 358 -22.05 -11.54 -14.69
CA LYS A 358 -23.16 -12.48 -14.61
C LYS A 358 -24.42 -11.79 -14.08
N SER A 359 -25.57 -12.31 -14.48
CA SER A 359 -26.89 -11.79 -14.06
C SER A 359 -27.45 -12.44 -12.80
N TYR A 360 -26.87 -13.56 -12.33
CA TYR A 360 -27.33 -14.29 -11.15
C TYR A 360 -26.17 -14.93 -10.38
N VAL A 361 -26.43 -15.31 -9.12
CA VAL A 361 -25.51 -16.09 -8.28
C VAL A 361 -26.00 -17.54 -8.20
N ASP A 362 -25.14 -18.49 -8.59
CA ASP A 362 -25.42 -19.92 -8.40
C ASP A 362 -25.09 -20.35 -6.98
N THR A 363 -26.08 -20.86 -6.26
CA THR A 363 -25.95 -21.41 -4.90
C THR A 363 -26.29 -22.90 -4.84
N SER A 364 -26.50 -23.57 -5.97
CA SER A 364 -26.92 -24.98 -6.02
C SER A 364 -25.81 -25.95 -5.60
N THR A 365 -24.55 -25.52 -5.72
CA THR A 365 -23.35 -26.28 -5.37
C THR A 365 -22.55 -25.54 -4.31
N GLU A 366 -21.85 -26.31 -3.47
CA GLU A 366 -20.94 -25.75 -2.47
C GLU A 366 -19.64 -25.32 -3.15
N GLY A 367 -19.08 -24.20 -2.69
CA GLY A 367 -17.86 -23.67 -3.27
C GLY A 367 -17.68 -22.18 -3.06
N THR A 368 -16.57 -21.66 -3.60
CA THR A 368 -16.31 -20.22 -3.67
C THR A 368 -16.41 -19.76 -5.12
N TYR A 369 -17.23 -18.75 -5.35
CA TYR A 369 -17.51 -18.17 -6.66
C TYR A 369 -17.06 -16.70 -6.67
N TYR A 370 -16.53 -16.26 -7.79
CA TYR A 370 -16.11 -14.88 -8.00
C TYR A 370 -16.94 -14.25 -9.12
N TYR A 371 -17.40 -13.03 -8.88
CA TYR A 371 -18.15 -12.21 -9.81
C TYR A 371 -17.38 -10.90 -10.02
N LYS A 372 -17.21 -10.50 -11.29
CA LYS A 372 -16.50 -9.27 -11.64
C LYS A 372 -17.50 -8.25 -12.17
N GLY A 373 -17.40 -7.03 -11.67
CA GLY A 373 -18.25 -5.91 -12.06
C GLY A 373 -17.46 -4.80 -12.73
N THR A 374 -17.99 -4.23 -13.79
CA THR A 374 -17.47 -2.99 -14.37
C THR A 374 -18.15 -1.79 -13.72
N VAL A 375 -17.37 -0.76 -13.41
CA VAL A 375 -17.86 0.50 -12.83
C VAL A 375 -17.37 1.65 -13.70
N THR A 376 -18.30 2.45 -14.21
CA THR A 376 -17.96 3.62 -15.05
C THR A 376 -17.05 4.59 -14.28
N GLY A 377 -15.90 4.93 -14.88
CA GLY A 377 -14.90 5.81 -14.26
C GLY A 377 -13.87 5.11 -13.36
N TYR A 378 -13.92 3.78 -13.26
CA TYR A 378 -12.92 2.95 -12.59
C TYR A 378 -12.33 1.96 -13.59
N SER A 379 -11.01 2.00 -13.78
CA SER A 379 -10.28 1.10 -14.69
C SER A 379 -10.15 -0.32 -14.14
N GLY A 380 -10.23 -0.48 -12.81
CA GLY A 380 -10.28 -1.79 -12.16
C GLY A 380 -11.65 -2.45 -12.27
N ALA A 381 -11.77 -3.64 -11.68
CA ALA A 381 -13.05 -4.32 -11.54
C ALA A 381 -13.55 -4.24 -10.09
N ALA A 382 -14.85 -4.09 -9.90
CA ALA A 382 -15.47 -4.45 -8.64
C ALA A 382 -15.43 -5.97 -8.50
N SER A 383 -15.13 -6.48 -7.31
CA SER A 383 -15.05 -7.91 -7.04
C SER A 383 -16.06 -8.30 -5.96
N LEU A 384 -16.83 -9.35 -6.23
CA LEU A 384 -17.69 -10.00 -5.26
C LEU A 384 -17.30 -11.47 -5.13
N LYS A 385 -16.85 -11.86 -3.94
CA LYS A 385 -16.63 -13.25 -3.55
C LYS A 385 -17.91 -13.78 -2.90
N VAL A 386 -18.44 -14.87 -3.42
CA VAL A 386 -19.56 -15.60 -2.81
C VAL A 386 -19.06 -16.94 -2.32
N VAL A 387 -19.25 -17.25 -1.05
CA VAL A 387 -18.94 -18.56 -0.48
C VAL A 387 -20.26 -19.26 -0.19
N VAL A 388 -20.48 -20.41 -0.81
CA VAL A 388 -21.64 -21.27 -0.62
C VAL A 388 -21.20 -22.49 0.18
N SER A 389 -21.82 -22.70 1.34
CA SER A 389 -21.54 -23.84 2.21
C SER A 389 -22.78 -24.68 2.44
N SER A 390 -22.58 -25.96 2.75
CA SER A 390 -23.62 -26.81 3.31
C SER A 390 -24.19 -26.15 4.56
N GLN A 391 -25.50 -26.31 4.78
CA GLN A 391 -25.99 -26.29 6.15
C GLN A 391 -25.37 -27.52 6.81
N THR A 392 -24.54 -27.33 7.84
CA THR A 392 -24.32 -28.44 8.78
C THR A 392 -25.69 -28.79 9.32
N GLU A 393 -26.00 -30.10 9.41
CA GLU A 393 -27.28 -30.55 9.97
C GLU A 393 -27.59 -29.74 11.23
N PRO A 394 -28.83 -29.23 11.38
CA PRO A 394 -29.18 -28.41 12.52
C PRO A 394 -28.84 -29.19 13.77
N GLY A 395 -27.85 -28.70 14.52
CA GLY A 395 -27.87 -28.89 15.95
C GLY A 395 -29.25 -28.38 16.37
N THR A 396 -29.99 -29.20 17.09
CA THR A 396 -31.43 -29.10 17.42
C THR A 396 -31.88 -27.82 18.16
N SER A 397 -31.08 -26.75 18.14
CA SER A 397 -31.45 -25.44 18.67
C SER A 397 -32.42 -24.74 17.69
N THR A 398 -33.69 -24.75 18.08
CA THR A 398 -34.76 -23.92 17.51
C THR A 398 -34.70 -22.47 18.00
N ASP A 399 -33.62 -22.09 18.71
CA ASP A 399 -33.50 -20.79 19.33
C ASP A 399 -33.24 -19.70 18.29
N THR A 400 -34.12 -18.71 18.23
CA THR A 400 -33.85 -17.48 17.48
C THR A 400 -32.78 -16.68 18.21
N ILE A 401 -31.73 -16.26 17.52
CA ILE A 401 -30.61 -15.53 18.11
C ILE A 401 -30.92 -14.03 18.13
N LYS A 402 -30.80 -13.41 19.31
CA LYS A 402 -31.01 -11.97 19.53
C LYS A 402 -29.76 -11.16 19.19
N SER A 403 -28.59 -11.59 19.65
CA SER A 403 -27.35 -10.86 19.44
C SER A 403 -26.12 -11.75 19.57
N ILE A 404 -25.08 -11.44 18.79
CA ILE A 404 -23.74 -12.02 18.87
C ILE A 404 -22.76 -10.85 18.96
N ASN A 405 -21.81 -10.91 19.90
CA ASN A 405 -20.82 -9.86 20.05
C ASN A 405 -19.69 -10.04 19.03
N ASN A 406 -19.09 -8.93 18.61
CA ASN A 406 -17.85 -8.97 17.83
C ASN A 406 -16.72 -9.56 18.68
N ILE A 407 -15.85 -10.33 18.04
CA ILE A 407 -14.75 -11.04 18.66
C ILE A 407 -13.46 -10.29 18.36
N THR A 408 -12.60 -10.11 19.35
CA THR A 408 -11.24 -9.58 19.16
C THR A 408 -10.22 -10.55 19.73
N VAL A 409 -9.19 -10.86 18.94
CA VAL A 409 -8.08 -11.73 19.32
C VAL A 409 -6.79 -10.96 19.09
N ASN A 410 -5.88 -10.96 20.08
CA ASN A 410 -4.56 -10.36 19.94
C ASN A 410 -3.53 -11.49 19.81
N LEU A 411 -2.70 -11.42 18.78
CA LEU A 411 -1.62 -12.36 18.48
C LEU A 411 -0.30 -11.60 18.34
N THR A 412 0.80 -12.34 18.44
CA THR A 412 2.14 -11.90 18.04
C THR A 412 2.47 -12.48 16.67
N GLU A 413 3.30 -11.77 15.90
CA GLU A 413 3.79 -12.23 14.60
C GLU A 413 4.38 -13.64 14.68
N GLY A 414 3.81 -14.55 13.88
CA GLY A 414 4.19 -15.96 13.81
C GLY A 414 3.44 -16.90 14.77
N ASP A 415 2.53 -16.40 15.62
CA ASP A 415 1.73 -17.25 16.51
C ASP A 415 0.86 -18.22 15.70
N THR A 416 0.67 -19.45 16.21
CA THR A 416 -0.29 -20.38 15.62
C THR A 416 -1.72 -20.03 16.06
N TYR A 417 -2.66 -19.99 15.11
CA TYR A 417 -4.06 -19.66 15.42
C TYR A 417 -5.05 -20.44 14.56
N SER A 418 -6.07 -21.00 15.22
CA SER A 418 -7.18 -21.72 14.58
C SER A 418 -8.48 -20.94 14.76
N LEU A 419 -9.25 -20.80 13.68
CA LEU A 419 -10.53 -20.09 13.72
C LEU A 419 -11.56 -20.85 14.58
N PRO A 420 -12.37 -20.15 15.39
CA PRO A 420 -13.38 -20.78 16.22
C PRO A 420 -14.51 -21.35 15.35
N THR A 421 -14.96 -22.57 15.64
CA THR A 421 -16.10 -23.20 14.93
C THR A 421 -17.46 -22.85 15.57
N LYS A 422 -17.43 -22.31 16.79
CA LYS A 422 -18.60 -21.82 17.53
C LYS A 422 -18.34 -20.44 18.14
N VAL A 423 -19.39 -19.66 18.33
CA VAL A 423 -19.34 -18.34 18.98
C VAL A 423 -20.42 -18.22 20.06
N ASP A 424 -20.17 -17.39 21.06
CA ASP A 424 -21.14 -17.09 22.10
C ASP A 424 -22.23 -16.15 21.58
N ALA A 425 -23.48 -16.47 21.86
CA ALA A 425 -24.65 -15.73 21.44
C ALA A 425 -25.64 -15.55 22.60
N ILE A 426 -26.55 -14.58 22.46
CA ILE A 426 -27.71 -14.42 23.34
C ILE A 426 -28.96 -14.75 22.51
N ASN A 427 -29.76 -15.72 22.96
CA ASN A 427 -31.03 -16.04 22.31
C ASN A 427 -32.13 -15.02 22.65
N THR A 428 -33.30 -15.13 22.01
CA THR A 428 -34.45 -14.24 22.26
C THR A 428 -34.98 -14.28 23.69
N LEU A 429 -34.71 -15.35 24.44
CA LEU A 429 -35.04 -15.50 25.87
C LEU A 429 -34.00 -14.83 26.80
N GLY A 430 -32.90 -14.30 26.27
CA GLY A 430 -31.83 -13.67 27.04
C GLY A 430 -30.79 -14.64 27.60
N ALA A 431 -30.86 -15.93 27.27
CA ALA A 431 -29.88 -16.93 27.70
C ALA A 431 -28.62 -16.90 26.83
N LYS A 432 -27.45 -17.11 27.44
CA LYS A 432 -26.19 -17.31 26.72
C LYS A 432 -26.14 -18.72 26.15
N VAL A 433 -25.87 -18.84 24.86
CA VAL A 433 -25.77 -20.10 24.12
C VAL A 433 -24.53 -20.10 23.22
N GLN A 434 -24.07 -21.27 22.78
CA GLN A 434 -23.02 -21.39 21.76
C GLN A 434 -23.60 -21.89 20.45
N VAL A 435 -23.26 -21.20 19.36
CA VAL A 435 -23.80 -21.45 18.02
C VAL A 435 -22.68 -21.63 17.02
N ASN A 436 -22.90 -22.49 16.02
CA ASN A 436 -21.92 -22.72 14.96
C ASN A 436 -21.74 -21.44 14.12
N VAL A 437 -20.50 -21.15 13.74
CA VAL A 437 -20.15 -20.03 12.87
C VAL A 437 -19.40 -20.54 11.64
N ILE A 438 -19.69 -19.96 10.49
CA ILE A 438 -18.94 -20.18 9.25
C ILE A 438 -18.25 -18.87 8.89
N TRP A 439 -16.91 -18.89 8.78
CA TRP A 439 -16.10 -17.72 8.44
C TRP A 439 -15.88 -17.60 6.94
N ASP A 440 -15.64 -16.38 6.47
CA ASP A 440 -15.31 -16.05 5.07
C ASP A 440 -13.90 -16.49 4.63
N LYS A 441 -13.07 -16.91 5.59
CA LYS A 441 -11.74 -17.49 5.41
C LYS A 441 -11.61 -18.76 6.24
N SER A 442 -10.81 -19.70 5.76
CA SER A 442 -10.50 -20.96 6.46
C SER A 442 -9.28 -20.86 7.39
N SER A 443 -8.41 -19.87 7.21
CA SER A 443 -7.21 -19.63 8.03
C SER A 443 -6.78 -18.16 7.99
N VAL A 444 -5.80 -17.82 8.83
CA VAL A 444 -5.22 -16.48 8.94
C VAL A 444 -3.70 -16.58 8.88
N ASP A 445 -3.08 -15.76 8.03
CA ASP A 445 -1.62 -15.63 7.94
C ASP A 445 -1.11 -14.75 9.08
N THR A 446 -0.60 -15.38 10.14
CA THR A 446 -0.08 -14.70 11.32
C THR A 446 1.37 -14.23 11.15
N SER A 447 2.02 -14.53 10.02
CA SER A 447 3.38 -14.07 9.73
C SER A 447 3.47 -12.59 9.35
N LYS A 448 2.32 -11.91 9.20
CA LYS A 448 2.24 -10.51 8.82
C LYS A 448 1.58 -9.71 9.93
N VAL A 449 2.32 -8.73 10.45
CA VAL A 449 1.81 -7.73 11.38
C VAL A 449 0.66 -6.95 10.76
N GLY A 450 -0.35 -6.63 11.57
CA GLY A 450 -1.49 -5.83 11.16
C GLY A 450 -2.80 -6.32 11.77
N THR A 451 -3.91 -5.79 11.26
CA THR A 451 -5.25 -6.20 11.69
C THR A 451 -5.93 -6.98 10.57
N VAL A 452 -6.42 -8.17 10.89
CA VAL A 452 -7.20 -9.01 9.98
C VAL A 452 -8.63 -9.08 10.49
N THR A 453 -9.59 -8.65 9.67
CA THR A 453 -11.02 -8.82 9.96
C THR A 453 -11.58 -9.99 9.14
N LEU A 454 -12.38 -10.82 9.79
CA LEU A 454 -13.16 -11.90 9.19
C LEU A 454 -14.64 -11.66 9.46
N VAL A 455 -15.46 -12.05 8.49
CA VAL A 455 -16.91 -12.00 8.60
C VAL A 455 -17.44 -13.42 8.69
N GLY A 456 -18.24 -13.67 9.71
CA GLY A 456 -18.88 -14.95 9.98
C GLY A 456 -20.38 -14.89 9.80
N ARG A 457 -20.97 -16.03 9.45
CA ARG A 457 -22.42 -16.24 9.40
C ARG A 457 -22.83 -17.29 10.41
N VAL A 458 -23.96 -17.04 11.08
CA VAL A 458 -24.59 -17.94 12.04
C VAL A 458 -26.02 -18.22 11.58
N GLU A 459 -26.48 -19.46 11.76
CA GLU A 459 -27.82 -19.86 11.40
C GLU A 459 -28.88 -19.10 12.21
N ASN A 460 -30.01 -18.74 11.59
CA ASN A 460 -31.10 -17.97 12.21
C ASN A 460 -30.67 -16.63 12.84
N TYR A 461 -29.54 -16.07 12.41
CA TYR A 461 -29.06 -14.75 12.78
C TYR A 461 -28.79 -13.93 11.52
N SER A 462 -29.50 -12.80 11.37
CA SER A 462 -29.46 -12.00 10.15
C SER A 462 -28.25 -11.06 10.05
N ASN A 463 -27.61 -10.75 11.18
CA ASN A 463 -26.45 -9.86 11.20
C ASN A 463 -25.14 -10.64 11.05
N PRO A 464 -24.11 -10.05 10.40
CA PRO A 464 -22.79 -10.67 10.33
C PRO A 464 -22.13 -10.71 11.72
N VAL A 465 -21.37 -11.77 11.98
CA VAL A 465 -20.46 -11.85 13.13
C VAL A 465 -19.09 -11.35 12.67
N VAL A 466 -18.46 -10.46 13.43
CA VAL A 466 -17.13 -9.93 13.07
C VAL A 466 -16.08 -10.47 14.02
N LEU A 467 -15.01 -11.06 13.47
CA LEU A 467 -13.79 -11.44 14.20
C LEU A 467 -12.65 -10.53 13.76
N THR A 468 -12.07 -9.81 14.70
CA THR A 468 -10.90 -8.93 14.50
C THR A 468 -9.68 -9.57 15.14
N ILE A 469 -8.65 -9.84 14.36
CA ILE A 469 -7.38 -10.38 14.84
C ILE A 469 -6.33 -9.29 14.71
N VAL A 470 -5.73 -8.89 15.82
CA VAL A 470 -4.67 -7.88 15.89
C VAL A 470 -3.34 -8.61 16.07
N ILE A 471 -2.51 -8.61 15.04
CA ILE A 471 -1.19 -9.25 15.04
C ILE A 471 -0.16 -8.16 15.29
N SER A 472 0.47 -8.21 16.47
CA SER A 472 1.52 -7.29 16.88
C SER A 472 2.91 -7.81 16.47
N PRO A 473 3.87 -6.93 16.17
CA PRO A 473 5.24 -7.35 15.84
C PRO A 473 5.85 -8.16 17.00
N LYS A 474 6.60 -9.21 16.66
CA LYS A 474 7.34 -9.96 17.67
C LYS A 474 8.40 -9.04 18.31
N PRO A 475 8.45 -8.90 19.64
CA PRO A 475 9.45 -8.06 20.28
C PRO A 475 10.87 -8.57 19.94
N THR A 476 11.64 -7.82 19.16
CA THR A 476 13.07 -8.07 18.99
C THR A 476 13.82 -7.35 20.10
N ILE A 477 14.25 -8.08 21.13
CA ILE A 477 15.34 -7.61 21.99
C ILE A 477 16.61 -7.61 21.13
N LYS A 478 17.12 -6.42 20.79
CA LYS A 478 18.38 -6.26 20.07
C LYS A 478 19.51 -6.36 21.08
N TYR A 479 20.21 -7.48 21.08
CA TYR A 479 21.47 -7.64 21.81
C TYR A 479 22.62 -7.05 20.99
N LYS A 480 23.60 -6.46 21.67
CA LYS A 480 24.81 -5.89 21.09
C LYS A 480 26.05 -6.63 21.57
N VAL A 481 26.85 -7.15 20.64
CA VAL A 481 28.06 -7.94 20.96
C VAL A 481 29.29 -7.29 20.35
N ALA A 482 30.31 -7.02 21.17
CA ALA A 482 31.61 -6.62 20.68
C ALA A 482 32.45 -7.85 20.30
N LEU A 483 32.98 -7.85 19.08
CA LEU A 483 33.90 -8.88 18.59
C LEU A 483 35.29 -8.29 18.40
N ASP A 484 36.25 -8.86 19.11
CA ASP A 484 37.63 -8.44 19.10
C ASP A 484 38.52 -9.43 18.36
N ALA A 485 39.05 -9.02 17.21
CA ALA A 485 40.07 -9.81 16.51
C ALA A 485 41.44 -9.49 17.11
N GLY A 486 42.02 -10.43 17.88
CA GLY A 486 43.31 -10.27 18.55
C GLY A 486 44.42 -9.80 17.61
N HIS A 487 45.40 -9.05 18.14
CA HIS A 487 46.55 -8.52 17.39
C HIS A 487 46.17 -7.62 16.19
N GLY A 488 47.10 -7.37 15.27
CA GLY A 488 46.88 -6.53 14.08
C GLY A 488 47.93 -5.44 13.90
N GLY A 489 48.01 -4.89 12.70
CA GLY A 489 49.03 -3.91 12.30
C GLY A 489 50.43 -4.50 12.45
N THR A 490 51.31 -3.79 13.15
CA THR A 490 52.68 -4.24 13.45
C THR A 490 52.77 -5.38 14.47
N ASP A 491 51.67 -5.75 15.14
CA ASP A 491 51.62 -6.87 16.07
C ASP A 491 51.14 -8.13 15.32
N PRO A 492 52.02 -9.07 14.96
CA PRO A 492 51.61 -10.29 14.26
C PRO A 492 50.88 -11.29 15.18
N GLY A 493 50.96 -11.12 16.50
CA GLY A 493 50.70 -12.19 17.46
C GLY A 493 51.72 -13.32 17.30
N ALA A 494 51.33 -14.53 17.70
CA ALA A 494 52.15 -15.70 17.48
C ALA A 494 52.34 -15.99 15.98
N ILE A 495 53.53 -16.46 15.62
CA ILE A 495 53.88 -16.87 14.26
C ILE A 495 54.09 -18.38 14.27
N GLY A 496 53.30 -19.11 13.48
CA GLY A 496 53.41 -20.55 13.37
C GLY A 496 54.65 -20.99 12.57
N PRO A 497 54.99 -22.28 12.61
CA PRO A 497 56.19 -22.82 11.97
C PRO A 497 56.21 -22.66 10.44
N ASN A 498 55.06 -22.48 9.78
CA ASN A 498 54.97 -22.19 8.34
C ASN A 498 54.84 -20.69 8.04
N GLY A 499 55.00 -19.82 9.04
CA GLY A 499 54.97 -18.36 8.90
C GLY A 499 53.58 -17.74 8.94
N ILE A 500 52.53 -18.53 9.26
CA ILE A 500 51.18 -17.99 9.43
C ILE A 500 51.14 -17.14 10.69
N LYS A 501 50.51 -15.97 10.59
CA LYS A 501 50.40 -15.01 11.70
C LYS A 501 49.03 -15.12 12.34
N GLU A 502 49.01 -15.15 13.67
CA GLU A 502 47.80 -15.18 14.47
C GLU A 502 46.81 -14.07 14.07
N LYS A 503 47.31 -12.84 13.86
CA LYS A 503 46.45 -11.69 13.50
C LYS A 503 45.57 -11.91 12.26
N ASP A 504 46.01 -12.73 11.31
CA ASP A 504 45.30 -12.98 10.07
C ASP A 504 44.17 -14.00 10.30
N ILE A 505 44.44 -15.02 11.12
CA ILE A 505 43.46 -16.03 11.56
C ILE A 505 42.35 -15.37 12.38
N THR A 506 42.73 -14.57 13.39
CA THR A 506 41.76 -13.94 14.29
C THR A 506 40.84 -12.97 13.55
N LEU A 507 41.34 -12.22 12.57
CA LEU A 507 40.52 -11.35 11.74
C LEU A 507 39.52 -12.15 10.90
N ALA A 508 39.99 -13.20 10.23
CA ALA A 508 39.16 -14.01 9.35
C ALA A 508 38.00 -14.68 10.11
N VAL A 509 38.28 -15.24 11.28
CA VAL A 509 37.25 -15.87 12.13
C VAL A 509 36.27 -14.82 12.67
N THR A 510 36.76 -13.68 13.16
CA THR A 510 35.92 -12.61 13.71
C THR A 510 34.95 -12.03 12.68
N LEU A 511 35.38 -11.81 11.43
CA LEU A 511 34.50 -11.31 10.37
C LEU A 511 33.40 -12.34 10.00
N LYS A 512 33.75 -13.63 9.95
CA LYS A 512 32.77 -14.71 9.71
C LYS A 512 31.76 -14.79 10.86
N LEU A 513 32.24 -14.71 12.10
CA LEU A 513 31.41 -14.73 13.30
C LEU A 513 30.41 -13.58 13.30
N GLY A 514 30.88 -12.35 13.06
CA GLY A 514 30.01 -11.18 13.05
C GLY A 514 28.92 -11.24 11.97
N ALA A 515 29.25 -11.71 10.77
CA ALA A 515 28.24 -11.93 9.71
C ALA A 515 27.16 -12.96 10.08
N ILE A 516 27.49 -13.95 10.92
CA ILE A 516 26.51 -14.92 11.44
C ILE A 516 25.59 -14.24 12.47
N LEU A 517 26.17 -13.48 13.42
CA LEU A 517 25.40 -12.80 14.47
C LEU A 517 24.47 -11.71 13.89
N GLU A 518 24.94 -10.92 12.93
CA GLU A 518 24.15 -9.89 12.24
C GLU A 518 22.91 -10.49 11.56
N LYS A 519 23.02 -11.67 10.95
CA LYS A 519 21.88 -12.41 10.36
C LYS A 519 20.86 -12.86 11.41
N GLN A 520 21.27 -13.01 12.66
CA GLN A 520 20.37 -13.34 13.79
C GLN A 520 19.76 -12.10 14.46
N GLY A 521 19.95 -10.92 13.87
CA GLY A 521 19.46 -9.64 14.39
C GLY A 521 20.20 -9.16 15.63
N ILE A 522 21.45 -9.60 15.82
CA ILE A 522 22.36 -9.13 16.87
C ILE A 522 23.21 -7.99 16.29
N GLU A 523 23.29 -6.86 16.99
CA GLU A 523 24.16 -5.74 16.61
C GLU A 523 25.62 -6.10 16.92
N VAL A 524 26.52 -5.99 15.95
CA VAL A 524 27.93 -6.35 16.11
C VAL A 524 28.80 -5.11 16.12
N VAL A 525 29.69 -5.02 17.11
CA VAL A 525 30.71 -3.97 17.24
C VAL A 525 32.08 -4.59 17.07
N TYR A 526 32.71 -4.40 15.91
CA TYR A 526 34.06 -4.91 15.67
C TYR A 526 35.12 -3.98 16.27
N THR A 527 36.12 -4.52 16.97
CA THR A 527 37.29 -3.71 17.33
C THR A 527 38.10 -3.35 16.09
N ARG A 528 38.21 -4.27 15.13
CA ARG A 528 38.77 -4.04 13.79
C ARG A 528 38.09 -4.93 12.74
N THR A 529 37.99 -4.41 11.52
CA THR A 529 37.51 -5.15 10.33
C THR A 529 38.57 -5.27 9.23
N ASN A 530 39.74 -4.67 9.43
CA ASN A 530 40.89 -4.72 8.55
C ASN A 530 42.19 -4.61 9.38
N ASP A 531 43.33 -4.62 8.71
CA ASP A 531 44.66 -4.57 9.33
C ASP A 531 45.34 -3.19 9.21
N THR A 532 44.58 -2.11 8.96
CA THR A 532 45.14 -0.79 8.62
C THR A 532 44.87 0.31 9.65
N ALA A 533 44.10 0.02 10.70
CA ALA A 533 43.75 1.02 11.70
C ALA A 533 44.98 1.55 12.45
N ALA A 534 45.14 2.87 12.52
CA ALA A 534 46.35 3.50 13.07
C ALA A 534 46.66 3.12 14.52
N TRP A 535 45.63 2.90 15.35
CA TRP A 535 45.77 2.53 16.76
C TRP A 535 46.39 1.13 16.96
N LEU A 536 46.39 0.27 15.93
CA LEU A 536 47.02 -1.06 15.99
C LEU A 536 48.54 -0.98 16.18
N ASN A 537 49.16 0.11 15.74
CA ASN A 537 50.62 0.27 15.75
C ASN A 537 51.16 0.90 17.04
N SER A 538 50.28 1.25 17.99
CA SER A 538 50.66 1.81 19.30
C SER A 538 50.73 0.70 20.35
N SER A 539 51.92 0.34 20.81
CA SER A 539 52.12 -0.64 21.89
C SER A 539 51.47 -0.22 23.21
N GLU A 540 51.42 1.08 23.48
CA GLU A 540 50.89 1.61 24.74
C GLU A 540 49.36 1.62 24.79
N THR A 541 48.68 1.82 23.66
CA THR A 541 47.23 2.05 23.63
C THR A 541 46.40 0.93 23.01
N ARG A 542 47.03 -0.08 22.37
CA ARG A 542 46.28 -1.12 21.62
C ARG A 542 45.27 -1.91 22.47
N LEU A 543 45.63 -2.29 23.69
CA LEU A 543 44.73 -3.07 24.57
C LEU A 543 43.62 -2.18 25.14
N LYS A 544 43.96 -0.95 25.52
CA LYS A 544 42.99 0.04 25.99
C LYS A 544 41.95 0.38 24.92
N THR A 545 42.38 0.57 23.68
CA THR A 545 41.49 0.95 22.58
C THR A 545 40.42 -0.12 22.29
N ARG A 546 40.79 -1.42 22.35
CA ARG A 546 39.83 -2.53 22.19
C ARG A 546 38.72 -2.48 23.24
N VAL A 547 39.11 -2.24 24.48
CA VAL A 547 38.20 -2.10 25.63
C VAL A 547 37.33 -0.85 25.49
N ASP A 548 37.94 0.29 25.12
CA ASP A 548 37.22 1.56 24.93
C ASP A 548 36.15 1.43 23.84
N ILE A 549 36.44 0.74 22.72
CA ILE A 549 35.45 0.49 21.65
C ILE A 549 34.24 -0.26 22.20
N ALA A 550 34.46 -1.35 22.94
CA ALA A 550 33.39 -2.17 23.51
C ALA A 550 32.58 -1.40 24.56
N ASN A 551 33.27 -0.73 25.49
CA ASN A 551 32.63 0.01 26.58
C ASN A 551 31.84 1.21 26.06
N ASN A 552 32.40 1.99 25.13
CA ASN A 552 31.72 3.16 24.56
C ASN A 552 30.48 2.77 23.75
N ALA A 553 30.48 1.58 23.16
CA ALA A 553 29.32 1.07 22.44
C ALA A 553 28.20 0.51 23.36
N ASN A 554 28.46 0.41 24.67
CA ASN A 554 27.58 -0.19 25.68
C ASN A 554 27.10 -1.59 25.24
N VAL A 555 28.04 -2.46 24.89
CA VAL A 555 27.72 -3.84 24.47
C VAL A 555 27.21 -4.68 25.63
N ASP A 556 26.37 -5.66 25.31
CA ASP A 556 25.86 -6.66 26.27
C ASP A 556 26.88 -7.78 26.51
N TYR A 557 27.74 -8.08 25.53
CA TYR A 557 28.78 -9.10 25.62
C TYR A 557 30.03 -8.70 24.84
N PHE A 558 31.19 -9.19 25.26
CA PHE A 558 32.48 -9.02 24.57
C PHE A 558 33.17 -10.37 24.35
N VAL A 559 33.62 -10.62 23.11
CA VAL A 559 34.32 -11.85 22.72
C VAL A 559 35.59 -11.51 21.96
N SER A 560 36.75 -11.83 22.53
CA SER A 560 38.04 -11.71 21.88
C SER A 560 38.50 -13.05 21.31
N ILE A 561 39.03 -13.05 20.09
CA ILE A 561 39.46 -14.25 19.36
C ILE A 561 40.97 -14.24 19.21
N HIS A 562 41.62 -15.33 19.61
CA HIS A 562 43.06 -15.55 19.63
C HIS A 562 43.43 -16.96 19.17
N ALA A 563 44.71 -17.19 18.87
CA ALA A 563 45.28 -18.52 18.65
C ALA A 563 46.50 -18.71 19.54
N ASN A 564 46.51 -19.80 20.29
CA ASN A 564 47.47 -20.03 21.35
C ASN A 564 48.85 -20.38 20.77
N SER A 565 49.89 -20.30 21.60
CA SER A 565 51.23 -20.72 21.21
C SER A 565 52.02 -21.19 22.42
N VAL A 566 52.91 -22.14 22.19
CA VAL A 566 53.88 -22.61 23.19
C VAL A 566 55.20 -22.93 22.53
N ASP A 567 56.27 -22.36 23.07
CA ASP A 567 57.63 -22.57 22.58
C ASP A 567 58.11 -23.99 22.88
N GLY A 568 58.82 -24.60 21.92
CA GLY A 568 59.45 -25.91 22.09
C GLY A 568 58.49 -27.10 22.22
N SER A 569 57.18 -26.92 22.03
CA SER A 569 56.19 -28.00 22.10
C SER A 569 55.27 -28.06 20.86
N PRO A 570 55.75 -28.62 19.74
CA PRO A 570 55.02 -28.64 18.46
C PRO A 570 53.83 -29.61 18.43
N THR A 571 53.58 -30.34 19.53
CA THR A 571 52.48 -31.30 19.66
C THR A 571 51.34 -30.80 20.54
N THR A 572 51.51 -29.67 21.23
CA THR A 572 50.46 -29.11 22.09
C THR A 572 49.26 -28.71 21.24
N SER A 573 48.06 -28.97 21.75
CA SER A 573 46.79 -28.70 21.07
C SER A 573 45.65 -28.55 22.06
N GLY A 574 44.52 -28.08 21.55
CA GLY A 574 43.24 -27.93 22.24
C GLY A 574 42.79 -26.49 22.38
N ILE A 575 41.52 -26.34 22.73
CA ILE A 575 40.80 -25.06 22.80
C ILE A 575 40.61 -24.67 24.27
N GLU A 576 40.81 -23.40 24.59
CA GLU A 576 40.54 -22.85 25.92
C GLU A 576 39.84 -21.50 25.83
N THR A 577 38.97 -21.21 26.80
CA THR A 577 38.25 -19.93 26.88
C THR A 577 38.49 -19.26 28.23
N TYR A 578 39.01 -18.04 28.19
CA TYR A 578 39.35 -17.23 29.34
C TYR A 578 38.24 -16.28 29.74
N TYR A 579 38.03 -16.11 31.05
CA TYR A 579 37.19 -15.07 31.66
C TYR A 579 37.94 -14.39 32.81
N TYR A 580 37.45 -13.24 33.28
CA TYR A 580 38.08 -12.53 34.40
C TYR A 580 37.62 -13.09 35.76
N ARG A 581 38.58 -13.49 36.61
CA ARG A 581 38.33 -14.21 37.86
C ARG A 581 37.43 -13.49 38.88
N GLU A 582 37.40 -12.15 38.86
CA GLU A 582 36.66 -11.34 39.84
C GLU A 582 35.25 -10.99 39.34
N THR A 583 34.90 -11.39 38.11
CA THR A 583 33.57 -11.21 37.53
C THR A 583 33.01 -12.56 37.11
N THR A 584 31.99 -13.07 37.82
CA THR A 584 31.33 -14.34 37.47
C THR A 584 30.42 -14.21 36.24
N SER A 585 30.13 -12.99 35.79
CA SER A 585 29.24 -12.69 34.68
C SER A 585 29.68 -13.28 33.33
N GLY A 586 30.99 -13.49 33.10
CA GLY A 586 31.52 -14.11 31.88
C GLY A 586 31.45 -15.65 31.85
N ILE A 587 31.17 -16.31 32.97
CA ILE A 587 31.19 -17.78 33.08
C ILE A 587 30.18 -18.45 32.14
N PRO A 588 28.89 -18.02 32.07
CA PRO A 588 27.91 -18.63 31.17
C PRO A 588 28.34 -18.52 29.70
N LEU A 589 28.84 -17.35 29.29
CA LEU A 589 29.33 -17.11 27.94
C LEU A 589 30.52 -18.01 27.60
N ALA A 590 31.52 -18.08 28.50
CA ALA A 590 32.70 -18.92 28.33
C ALA A 590 32.33 -20.40 28.24
N THR A 591 31.43 -20.86 29.10
CA THR A 591 30.99 -22.26 29.16
C THR A 591 30.27 -22.68 27.88
N ASN A 592 29.34 -21.84 27.41
CA ASN A 592 28.58 -22.12 26.20
C ASN A 592 29.48 -22.10 24.97
N ILE A 593 30.34 -21.09 24.81
CA ILE A 593 31.29 -21.03 23.68
C ILE A 593 32.25 -22.22 23.69
N GLN A 594 32.84 -22.55 24.84
CA GLN A 594 33.74 -23.71 24.97
C GLN A 594 33.02 -25.00 24.57
N SER A 595 31.80 -25.23 25.09
CA SER A 595 31.05 -26.46 24.82
C SER A 595 30.70 -26.63 23.34
N GLU A 596 30.24 -25.56 22.68
CA GLU A 596 29.89 -25.60 21.25
C GLU A 596 31.14 -25.78 20.37
N LEU A 597 32.27 -25.17 20.74
CA LEU A 597 33.56 -25.35 20.05
C LEU A 597 34.02 -26.81 20.11
N ILE A 598 34.00 -27.44 21.29
CA ILE A 598 34.40 -28.84 21.46
C ILE A 598 33.43 -29.77 20.72
N SER A 599 32.12 -29.53 20.83
CA SER A 599 31.10 -30.33 20.14
C SER A 599 31.27 -30.28 18.62
N LYS A 600 31.51 -29.10 18.05
CA LYS A 600 31.59 -28.90 16.59
C LYS A 600 32.94 -29.36 16.00
N LEU A 601 34.05 -29.18 16.72
CA LEU A 601 35.40 -29.40 16.19
C LEU A 601 36.00 -30.75 16.63
N GLY A 602 35.49 -31.37 17.70
CA GLY A 602 36.09 -32.58 18.28
C GLY A 602 37.53 -32.36 18.79
N ALA A 603 37.88 -31.10 19.10
CA ALA A 603 39.20 -30.74 19.57
C ALA A 603 39.42 -31.16 21.03
N LYS A 604 40.69 -31.16 21.47
CA LYS A 604 41.01 -31.41 22.88
C LYS A 604 40.44 -30.27 23.74
N ASP A 605 39.59 -30.62 24.69
CA ASP A 605 39.02 -29.67 25.64
C ASP A 605 40.06 -29.32 26.72
N ARG A 606 40.45 -28.04 26.79
CA ARG A 606 41.34 -27.50 27.82
C ARG A 606 40.58 -26.67 28.87
N GLY A 607 39.25 -26.64 28.75
CA GLY A 607 38.32 -26.03 29.67
C GLY A 607 38.27 -24.51 29.61
N ILE A 608 37.39 -23.97 30.45
CA ILE A 608 37.37 -22.53 30.75
C ILE A 608 38.38 -22.21 31.85
N LYS A 609 39.04 -21.06 31.74
CA LYS A 609 40.10 -20.63 32.67
C LYS A 609 39.87 -19.20 33.13
N SER A 610 40.29 -18.90 34.35
CA SER A 610 40.27 -17.54 34.85
C SER A 610 41.65 -16.89 34.66
N SER A 611 41.70 -15.66 34.14
CA SER A 611 42.95 -14.92 33.96
C SER A 611 42.71 -13.40 34.02
N GLY A 612 43.76 -12.65 34.36
CA GLY A 612 43.75 -11.18 34.42
C GLY A 612 44.07 -10.50 33.09
N LEU A 613 43.72 -11.12 31.95
CA LEU A 613 44.00 -10.55 30.62
C LEU A 613 43.31 -9.20 30.47
N TYR A 614 44.02 -8.20 29.92
CA TYR A 614 43.58 -6.81 29.95
C TYR A 614 42.16 -6.60 29.37
N VAL A 615 41.90 -7.20 28.20
CA VAL A 615 40.64 -7.00 27.46
C VAL A 615 39.43 -7.64 28.15
N VAL A 616 39.61 -8.74 28.90
CA VAL A 616 38.51 -9.34 29.69
C VAL A 616 38.35 -8.68 31.05
N LYS A 617 39.43 -8.11 31.60
CA LYS A 617 39.42 -7.45 32.92
C LYS A 617 38.75 -6.08 32.90
N TYR A 618 39.00 -5.28 31.86
CA TYR A 618 38.60 -3.87 31.82
C TYR A 618 37.35 -3.59 30.96
N THR A 619 36.78 -4.61 30.34
CA THR A 619 35.50 -4.50 29.64
C THR A 619 34.35 -4.60 30.65
N ASN A 620 33.41 -3.66 30.60
CA ASN A 620 32.29 -3.55 31.54
C ASN A 620 31.25 -4.67 31.35
N ALA A 621 31.09 -5.13 30.11
CA ALA A 621 30.20 -6.22 29.75
C ALA A 621 30.80 -7.58 30.15
N PRO A 622 29.98 -8.64 30.33
CA PRO A 622 30.47 -10.02 30.34
C PRO A 622 31.43 -10.30 29.18
N ALA A 623 32.69 -10.59 29.50
CA ALA A 623 33.79 -10.64 28.55
C ALA A 623 34.54 -11.98 28.59
N VAL A 624 34.87 -12.49 27.40
CA VAL A 624 35.69 -13.70 27.24
C VAL A 624 36.77 -13.52 26.18
N LEU A 625 37.84 -14.32 26.28
CA LEU A 625 38.86 -14.46 25.26
C LEU A 625 38.99 -15.94 24.89
N VAL A 626 38.83 -16.26 23.61
CA VAL A 626 38.83 -17.62 23.07
C VAL A 626 40.16 -17.89 22.40
N GLU A 627 40.85 -18.92 22.86
CA GLU A 627 42.04 -19.47 22.22
C GLU A 627 41.63 -20.67 21.35
N LEU A 628 41.64 -20.50 20.02
CA LEU A 628 41.05 -21.46 19.09
C LEU A 628 41.79 -22.80 19.02
N GLU A 629 43.11 -22.79 18.86
CA GLU A 629 44.04 -23.95 18.86
C GLU A 629 45.47 -23.39 19.01
N PHE A 630 46.49 -24.24 19.10
CA PHE A 630 47.90 -23.83 19.20
C PHE A 630 48.55 -23.65 17.83
N ILE A 631 48.81 -22.41 17.41
CA ILE A 631 49.47 -22.10 16.12
C ILE A 631 50.91 -22.63 16.06
N SER A 632 51.56 -22.88 17.20
CA SER A 632 52.89 -23.52 17.25
C SER A 632 52.88 -25.01 16.87
N ASN A 633 51.71 -25.63 16.77
CA ASN A 633 51.56 -27.00 16.29
C ASN A 633 51.29 -27.00 14.77
N PRO A 634 52.17 -27.57 13.93
CA PRO A 634 52.04 -27.51 12.47
C PRO A 634 50.70 -28.02 11.91
N GLN A 635 50.12 -29.05 12.53
CA GLN A 635 48.82 -29.58 12.10
C GLN A 635 47.69 -28.60 12.42
N LYS A 636 47.80 -27.91 13.57
CA LYS A 636 46.80 -26.93 14.01
C LYS A 636 46.96 -25.60 13.29
N GLU A 637 48.18 -25.16 12.98
CA GLU A 637 48.43 -24.02 12.11
C GLU A 637 47.74 -24.19 10.75
N ALA A 638 47.88 -25.36 10.12
CA ALA A 638 47.22 -25.66 8.85
C ALA A 638 45.68 -25.60 8.97
N MET A 639 45.12 -26.14 10.06
CA MET A 639 43.68 -26.06 10.34
C MET A 639 43.20 -24.63 10.62
N LEU A 640 43.95 -23.84 11.40
CA LEU A 640 43.61 -22.45 11.71
C LEU A 640 43.63 -21.56 10.45
N ASN A 641 44.50 -21.87 9.49
CA ASN A 641 44.58 -21.16 8.21
C ASN A 641 43.54 -21.64 7.17
N ASP A 642 42.87 -22.77 7.38
CA ASP A 642 41.86 -23.30 6.46
C ASP A 642 40.52 -22.54 6.59
N PRO A 643 40.01 -21.91 5.50
CA PRO A 643 38.75 -21.17 5.53
C PRO A 643 37.53 -21.99 6.00
N VAL A 644 37.53 -23.31 5.78
CA VAL A 644 36.46 -24.22 6.22
C VAL A 644 36.48 -24.36 7.74
N TYR A 645 37.65 -24.51 8.34
CA TYR A 645 37.78 -24.58 9.79
C TYR A 645 37.52 -23.22 10.44
N GLN A 646 37.98 -22.11 9.84
CA GLN A 646 37.62 -20.76 10.28
C GLN A 646 36.09 -20.55 10.34
N GLN A 647 35.36 -21.05 9.34
CA GLN A 647 33.90 -21.03 9.32
C GLN A 647 33.30 -21.89 10.44
N LYS A 648 33.85 -23.09 10.70
CA LYS A 648 33.40 -23.95 11.81
C LYS A 648 33.62 -23.29 13.18
N TYR A 649 34.76 -22.63 13.39
CA TYR A 649 35.01 -21.86 14.62
C TYR A 649 34.00 -20.74 14.79
N ALA A 650 33.77 -19.94 13.75
CA ALA A 650 32.80 -18.85 13.77
C ALA A 650 31.36 -19.34 14.07
N GLU A 651 30.93 -20.44 13.46
CA GLU A 651 29.62 -21.06 13.73
C GLU A 651 29.49 -21.54 15.17
N ALA A 652 30.51 -22.22 15.70
CA ALA A 652 30.48 -22.72 17.07
C ALA A 652 30.43 -21.59 18.10
N ILE A 653 31.24 -20.54 17.91
CA ILE A 653 31.24 -19.36 18.78
C ILE A 653 29.88 -18.64 18.70
N ALA A 654 29.32 -18.49 17.49
CA ALA A 654 28.00 -17.88 17.32
C ALA A 654 26.91 -18.65 18.08
N SER A 655 26.88 -19.98 17.95
CA SER A 655 25.95 -20.83 18.71
C SER A 655 26.10 -20.66 20.22
N GLY A 656 27.34 -20.58 20.73
CA GLY A 656 27.59 -20.35 22.15
C GLY A 656 27.07 -18.99 22.63
N ILE A 657 27.27 -17.93 21.85
CA ILE A 657 26.75 -16.59 22.13
C ILE A 657 25.22 -16.59 22.14
N ILE A 658 24.59 -17.16 21.10
CA ILE A 658 23.11 -17.22 20.95
C ILE A 658 22.47 -17.98 22.12
N LYS A 659 23.06 -19.13 22.49
CA LYS A 659 22.63 -19.93 23.64
C LYS A 659 22.72 -19.17 24.96
N THR A 660 23.74 -18.32 25.10
CA THR A 660 23.92 -17.47 26.30
C THR A 660 22.85 -16.37 26.38
N ILE A 661 22.45 -15.85 25.22
CA ILE A 661 21.42 -14.82 25.07
C ILE A 661 19.99 -15.35 25.30
N GLY A 662 19.78 -16.67 25.27
CA GLY A 662 18.48 -17.31 25.45
C GLY A 662 17.60 -17.30 24.19
N LYS A 663 18.23 -17.31 23.00
CA LYS A 663 17.56 -17.45 21.71
C LYS A 663 17.52 -18.90 21.21
#